data_AF-A0A6P8J496-F1
#
_entry.id   AF-A0A6P8J496-F1
#
_cell.length_a   1.000
_cell.length_b   1.000
_cell.length_c   1.000
_cell.angle_alpha   90.00
_cell.angle_beta   90.00
_cell.angle_gamma   90.00
#
_symmetry.space_group_name_H-M   'P 1'
#
loop_
_entity.id
_entity.type
_entity.pdbx_description
1 polymer ?
#
loop_
_entity_poly.entity_id
_entity_poly.type
_entity_poly.pdbx_seq_one_letter_code
_entity_poly.pdbx_strand_id
1 'polypeptide(L)'
;MALSLFKPINPSTHRNKVSKSVLYRLVLTLCPPQKKITVVVKNPQGIRVQQWKNLDTKTGFISKVLDLGDFVLNGNWTVQAFYGHQFIHNTSIKFEVRGYVLPTFSVKITGPSVILPTDISITVGIASSYTHGKSVEGTLAVRIKIVGMKQEPILISSFRMRILDGFATLTIKRRHIMDLPGNIWFPEGRRLEVEADVTESSTGITEHAIENSIFFSSSKYRIKFYKTAKYFKPGLPFSVKVIASYPDDKPAPNIDVRISAKAIKSDGSETDVGRHADDIKDEANRDVTGANGQAEFVIDIPRDVKTLKVKVETAEKGLPLNQNAVKELITRVYTSKSNEYLMLRQTKPVRVGRTVFCDAFLSSGKVDKLSYMVVSRGQIVVHNVVVKKFGVSATISFQVTSMMSPSARLVAYYISSGGEVIADSILLEVDDSLPNQIQIKDNEHEITRFPALEYTVNVLGKKGTRVGILGVDQSVYLLRNDNRLTPKRVFDELENLDLGCGVGSGKDTQGVFKNAGIAVIAPSLAIPGRQDFKCDDSLPRQKRSVNQNSDLDPQTFCCKLGNATDENQRSCIRRVYDLDVPEYTGQKLRECIRHFLKCCVRRFGAKDMGALARSGDFGDFGDFAGPSDDELIEMTQVRSYFPETWIYEEKVIGDEENHIDCQKYLQKDQCGRAMLEATLPHTITSWVVQAVAVSNTSGFGIAKPLHIKTFKPFFMRFTMPYSAQLGEQISILATVYNYNKEETAVKFYLFGNEGFCSAAPSDERVLLTNKDGVKVKAGGSLSLPIAIVPIKYGLVPIKVAVLDSRAFKVDIVEKKLLVVVSMSPSVTRLIN
;
A
#
# COMPACT_ATOMS: atom_id res chain seq x y z
N MET A 1 5.07 16.73 -8.38
CA MET A 1 3.76 16.07 -8.32
C MET A 1 2.76 16.66 -9.33
N ALA A 2 2.64 16.03 -10.49
CA ALA A 2 1.33 15.97 -11.15
C ALA A 2 0.62 14.73 -10.57
N LEU A 3 -0.68 14.81 -10.28
CA LEU A 3 -1.49 13.65 -9.92
C LEU A 3 -2.44 13.34 -11.07
N SER A 4 -2.87 12.09 -11.21
CA SER A 4 -3.97 11.77 -12.13
C SER A 4 -4.90 10.71 -11.56
N LEU A 5 -6.17 11.08 -11.41
CA LEU A 5 -7.27 10.15 -11.17
C LEU A 5 -7.71 9.59 -12.53
N PHE A 6 -7.54 8.29 -12.73
CA PHE A 6 -7.85 7.60 -13.99
C PHE A 6 -9.24 6.99 -13.91
N LYS A 7 -10.11 7.32 -14.88
CA LYS A 7 -11.36 6.60 -15.12
C LYS A 7 -11.20 5.75 -16.39
N PRO A 8 -11.07 4.42 -16.29
CA PRO A 8 -11.39 3.57 -17.43
C PRO A 8 -12.91 3.60 -17.62
N ILE A 9 -13.35 3.70 -18.87
CA ILE A 9 -14.75 3.57 -19.27
C ILE A 9 -14.81 2.46 -20.32
N ASN A 10 -15.64 1.47 -20.02
CA ASN A 10 -15.85 0.28 -20.82
C ASN A 10 -16.58 0.61 -22.15
N PRO A 11 -16.20 0.00 -23.29
CA PRO A 11 -16.86 0.25 -24.58
C PRO A 11 -18.36 -0.11 -24.61
N SER A 12 -18.85 -0.92 -23.67
CA SER A 12 -20.29 -1.22 -23.52
C SER A 12 -21.15 0.00 -23.13
N THR A 13 -20.53 1.12 -22.74
CA THR A 13 -21.16 2.45 -22.76
C THR A 13 -20.54 3.28 -23.88
N HIS A 14 -21.36 3.87 -24.76
CA HIS A 14 -20.87 4.52 -25.99
C HIS A 14 -19.72 5.52 -25.74
N ARG A 15 -18.59 5.24 -26.42
CA ARG A 15 -17.27 5.92 -26.39
C ARG A 15 -16.34 5.51 -25.24
N ASN A 16 -15.12 5.12 -25.59
CA ASN A 16 -14.00 4.84 -24.68
C ASN A 16 -13.44 6.13 -24.05
N LYS A 17 -14.12 6.70 -23.05
CA LYS A 17 -13.75 7.99 -22.46
C LYS A 17 -12.75 7.85 -21.30
N VAL A 18 -11.50 8.26 -21.49
CA VAL A 18 -10.52 8.37 -20.41
C VAL A 18 -10.64 9.73 -19.72
N SER A 19 -11.35 9.76 -18.58
CA SER A 19 -11.39 10.97 -17.74
C SER A 19 -10.12 11.07 -16.89
N LYS A 20 -9.48 12.24 -16.91
CA LYS A 20 -8.18 12.47 -16.25
C LYS A 20 -8.08 13.87 -15.62
N SER A 21 -8.51 13.99 -14.37
CA SER A 21 -8.22 15.13 -13.51
C SER A 21 -6.74 15.20 -13.18
N VAL A 22 -6.08 16.25 -13.68
CA VAL A 22 -4.68 16.55 -13.41
C VAL A 22 -4.60 17.60 -12.30
N LEU A 23 -4.32 17.17 -11.07
CA LEU A 23 -3.79 18.11 -10.08
C LEU A 23 -2.34 18.43 -10.44
N TYR A 24 -1.98 19.69 -10.34
CA TYR A 24 -0.69 20.24 -10.74
C TYR A 24 0.30 20.33 -9.54
N ARG A 25 1.59 20.61 -9.79
CA ARG A 25 2.65 20.78 -8.76
C ARG A 25 2.41 22.04 -7.92
N LEU A 26 1.52 21.91 -6.94
CA LEU A 26 1.26 22.86 -5.86
C LEU A 26 2.56 23.53 -5.38
N VAL A 27 2.44 24.77 -4.91
CA VAL A 27 3.57 25.55 -4.35
C VAL A 27 4.17 24.78 -3.15
N LEU A 28 5.34 25.17 -2.64
CA LEU A 28 5.96 24.51 -1.47
C LEU A 28 5.05 24.49 -0.22
N THR A 29 4.11 25.44 -0.15
CA THR A 29 2.97 25.55 0.79
C THR A 29 1.82 24.56 0.56
N LEU A 30 1.89 23.76 -0.51
CA LEU A 30 0.87 22.84 -1.01
C LEU A 30 -0.48 23.45 -1.38
N CYS A 31 -0.55 24.77 -1.59
CA CYS A 31 -1.69 25.44 -2.22
C CYS A 31 -1.57 25.50 -3.76
N PRO A 32 -2.69 25.63 -4.50
CA PRO A 32 -2.68 25.97 -5.91
C PRO A 32 -1.99 27.32 -6.15
N PRO A 33 -1.14 27.45 -7.18
CA PRO A 33 -0.80 28.78 -7.69
C PRO A 33 -1.99 29.36 -8.43
N GLN A 34 -1.95 30.66 -8.69
CA GLN A 34 -2.87 31.31 -9.63
C GLN A 34 -2.13 31.50 -10.97
N LYS A 35 -1.84 30.40 -11.66
CA LYS A 35 -1.04 30.38 -12.90
C LYS A 35 -1.67 29.51 -13.99
N LYS A 36 -1.30 29.75 -15.25
CA LYS A 36 -1.74 28.93 -16.39
C LYS A 36 -0.78 27.76 -16.62
N ILE A 37 -1.32 26.59 -16.99
CA ILE A 37 -0.54 25.40 -17.39
C ILE A 37 -0.97 24.90 -18.78
N THR A 38 -0.14 24.05 -19.38
CA THR A 38 -0.45 23.38 -20.65
C THR A 38 -0.29 21.86 -20.48
N VAL A 39 -1.31 21.09 -20.86
CA VAL A 39 -1.31 19.62 -20.77
C VAL A 39 -1.29 19.02 -22.18
N VAL A 40 -0.45 18.02 -22.40
CA VAL A 40 -0.25 17.32 -23.67
C VAL A 40 -0.36 15.82 -23.44
N VAL A 41 -1.09 15.11 -24.30
CA VAL A 41 -1.11 13.63 -24.33
C VAL A 41 -0.34 13.14 -25.55
N LYS A 42 0.43 12.06 -25.37
CA LYS A 42 1.18 11.34 -26.39
C LYS A 42 0.81 9.87 -26.45
N ASN A 43 0.80 9.32 -27.67
CA ASN A 43 0.67 7.88 -27.93
C ASN A 43 1.97 7.12 -27.54
N PRO A 44 2.01 5.77 -27.65
CA PRO A 44 3.19 4.97 -27.29
C PRO A 44 4.41 5.26 -28.18
N GLN A 45 4.22 5.75 -29.40
CA GLN A 45 5.27 6.20 -30.32
C GLN A 45 5.79 7.63 -29.99
N GLY A 46 5.23 8.30 -28.98
CA GLY A 46 5.61 9.65 -28.56
C GLY A 46 4.95 10.79 -29.35
N ILE A 47 4.10 10.48 -30.34
CA ILE A 47 3.34 11.44 -31.15
C ILE A 47 2.31 12.14 -30.26
N ARG A 48 2.22 13.46 -30.33
CA ARG A 48 1.23 14.25 -29.58
C ARG A 48 -0.15 14.06 -30.21
N VAL A 49 -1.11 13.53 -29.44
CA VAL A 49 -2.48 13.29 -29.92
C VAL A 49 -3.48 14.36 -29.49
N GLN A 50 -3.21 15.04 -28.38
CA GLN A 50 -4.15 15.99 -27.76
C GLN A 50 -3.38 17.02 -26.95
N GLN A 51 -3.82 18.28 -27.01
CA GLN A 51 -3.23 19.37 -26.23
C GLN A 51 -4.30 20.34 -25.72
N TRP A 52 -4.23 20.65 -24.43
CA TRP A 52 -5.01 21.71 -23.79
C TRP A 52 -4.07 22.79 -23.27
N LYS A 53 -4.15 23.99 -23.84
CA LYS A 53 -3.29 25.15 -23.50
C LYS A 53 -3.98 26.05 -22.47
N ASN A 54 -3.20 26.87 -21.77
CA ASN A 54 -3.68 28.00 -20.96
C ASN A 54 -4.70 27.66 -19.85
N LEU A 55 -4.66 26.44 -19.31
CA LEU A 55 -5.58 25.97 -18.27
C LEU A 55 -5.31 26.70 -16.95
N ASP A 56 -6.36 27.28 -16.36
CA ASP A 56 -6.30 27.98 -15.08
C ASP A 56 -6.20 26.99 -13.90
N THR A 57 -5.43 27.32 -12.87
CA THR A 57 -5.20 26.48 -11.68
C THR A 57 -5.87 27.00 -10.40
N LYS A 58 -6.63 28.11 -10.44
CA LYS A 58 -7.35 28.71 -9.27
C LYS A 58 -8.15 27.73 -8.40
N THR A 59 -8.66 26.64 -8.98
CA THR A 59 -9.47 25.60 -8.33
C THR A 59 -8.64 24.46 -7.73
N GLY A 60 -7.35 24.36 -8.03
CA GLY A 60 -6.48 23.22 -7.69
C GLY A 60 -6.72 21.95 -8.54
N PHE A 61 -7.97 21.72 -8.97
CA PHE A 61 -8.36 20.63 -9.86
C PHE A 61 -8.55 21.13 -11.30
N ILE A 62 -8.00 20.37 -12.26
CA ILE A 62 -8.21 20.54 -13.69
C ILE A 62 -8.70 19.21 -14.25
N SER A 63 -10.01 19.08 -14.46
CA SER A 63 -10.61 17.93 -15.14
C SER A 63 -10.57 18.09 -16.67
N LYS A 64 -10.08 17.05 -17.36
CA LYS A 64 -10.17 16.90 -18.82
C LYS A 64 -10.43 15.44 -19.18
N VAL A 65 -11.23 15.24 -20.22
CA VAL A 65 -11.55 13.92 -20.78
C VAL A 65 -10.83 13.78 -22.12
N LEU A 66 -10.21 12.62 -22.34
CA LEU A 66 -9.70 12.17 -23.63
C LEU A 66 -10.62 11.05 -24.12
N ASP A 67 -11.43 11.32 -25.14
CA ASP A 67 -12.13 10.27 -25.86
C ASP A 67 -11.09 9.50 -26.70
N LEU A 68 -10.97 8.19 -26.47
CA LEU A 68 -10.20 7.28 -27.32
C LEU A 68 -11.14 6.71 -28.40
N GLY A 69 -10.59 6.49 -29.60
CA GLY A 69 -11.32 5.84 -30.69
C GLY A 69 -11.54 4.34 -30.44
N ASP A 70 -12.12 3.67 -31.43
CA ASP A 70 -12.34 2.21 -31.39
C ASP A 70 -11.07 1.45 -31.79
N PHE A 71 -10.23 2.04 -32.65
CA PHE A 71 -8.90 1.54 -33.03
C PHE A 71 -7.81 2.40 -32.40
N VAL A 72 -7.12 1.87 -31.39
CA VAL A 72 -6.15 2.62 -30.57
C VAL A 72 -4.85 1.82 -30.44
N LEU A 73 -3.71 2.51 -30.52
CA LEU A 73 -2.40 1.87 -30.34
C LEU A 73 -2.22 1.38 -28.90
N ASN A 74 -2.07 0.06 -28.75
CA ASN A 74 -1.73 -0.57 -27.48
C ASN A 74 -0.32 -0.15 -27.00
N GLY A 75 -0.11 -0.08 -25.70
CA GLY A 75 1.16 0.27 -25.06
C GLY A 75 1.07 1.44 -24.07
N ASN A 76 2.22 2.02 -23.71
CA ASN A 76 2.33 3.04 -22.66
C ASN A 76 2.21 4.47 -23.22
N TRP A 77 0.99 5.02 -23.18
CA TRP A 77 0.69 6.42 -23.45
C TRP A 77 1.28 7.33 -22.37
N THR A 78 1.59 8.58 -22.72
CA THR A 78 2.22 9.54 -21.79
C THR A 78 1.47 10.86 -21.74
N VAL A 79 1.12 11.34 -20.55
CA VAL A 79 0.60 12.69 -20.33
C VAL A 79 1.70 13.56 -19.75
N GLN A 80 1.93 14.73 -20.34
CA GLN A 80 2.92 15.71 -19.91
C GLN A 80 2.22 17.04 -19.54
N ALA A 81 2.46 17.54 -18.33
CA ALA A 81 1.99 18.86 -17.88
C ALA A 81 3.18 19.82 -17.82
N PHE A 82 3.09 20.94 -18.55
CA PHE A 82 4.10 21.98 -18.69
C PHE A 82 3.70 23.24 -17.90
N TYR A 83 4.66 23.86 -17.23
CA TYR A 83 4.44 24.92 -16.24
C TYR A 83 5.68 25.80 -16.01
N GLY A 84 5.52 26.85 -15.20
CA GLY A 84 6.56 27.85 -14.94
C GLY A 84 6.59 28.97 -15.99
N HIS A 85 7.60 29.84 -15.90
CA HIS A 85 7.82 30.85 -16.93
C HIS A 85 8.15 30.15 -18.28
N GLN A 86 7.59 30.66 -19.38
CA GLN A 86 7.71 30.09 -20.73
C GLN A 86 7.38 28.57 -20.85
N PHE A 87 6.67 27.99 -19.87
CA PHE A 87 6.35 26.56 -19.80
C PHE A 87 7.58 25.61 -19.79
N ILE A 88 8.76 26.10 -19.36
CA ILE A 88 10.05 25.38 -19.40
C ILE A 88 10.02 24.09 -18.57
N HIS A 89 9.39 24.10 -17.41
CA HIS A 89 9.32 22.92 -16.54
C HIS A 89 8.20 21.98 -16.98
N ASN A 90 8.44 20.67 -16.91
CA ASN A 90 7.41 19.68 -17.13
C ASN A 90 7.38 18.60 -16.05
N THR A 91 6.28 17.85 -16.02
CA THR A 91 6.10 16.59 -15.27
C THR A 91 5.34 15.63 -16.16
N SER A 92 5.61 14.33 -16.07
CA SER A 92 4.95 13.31 -16.90
C SER A 92 4.41 12.14 -16.08
N ILE A 93 3.33 11.55 -16.57
CA ILE A 93 2.69 10.34 -16.03
C ILE A 93 2.37 9.41 -17.21
N LYS A 94 2.76 8.15 -17.13
CA LYS A 94 2.39 7.13 -18.11
C LYS A 94 1.09 6.43 -17.72
N PHE A 95 0.32 6.00 -18.73
CA PHE A 95 -0.82 5.10 -18.57
C PHE A 95 -0.81 4.10 -19.72
N GLU A 96 -1.38 2.92 -19.50
CA GLU A 96 -1.36 1.83 -20.48
C GLU A 96 -2.73 1.74 -21.18
N VAL A 97 -2.72 1.43 -22.46
CA VAL A 97 -3.91 1.02 -23.23
C VAL A 97 -3.62 -0.36 -23.81
N ARG A 98 -4.57 -1.28 -23.69
CA ARG A 98 -4.48 -2.65 -24.20
C ARG A 98 -5.89 -3.21 -24.40
N GLY A 99 -6.03 -4.28 -25.20
CA GLY A 99 -7.26 -5.08 -25.24
C GLY A 99 -7.61 -5.57 -23.84
N TYR A 100 -8.87 -5.44 -23.43
CA TYR A 100 -9.26 -5.42 -22.02
C TYR A 100 -10.15 -6.59 -21.62
N VAL A 101 -9.69 -7.33 -20.61
CA VAL A 101 -10.48 -8.31 -19.85
C VAL A 101 -10.16 -8.06 -18.38
N LEU A 102 -11.20 -8.05 -17.53
CA LEU A 102 -11.04 -7.94 -16.09
C LEU A 102 -10.57 -9.28 -15.51
N PRO A 103 -9.54 -9.30 -14.63
CA PRO A 103 -9.12 -10.52 -13.98
C PRO A 103 -10.22 -10.94 -13.00
N THR A 104 -10.63 -12.20 -13.05
CA THR A 104 -11.75 -12.70 -12.24
C THR A 104 -11.30 -13.16 -10.86
N PHE A 105 -10.01 -13.50 -10.71
CA PHE A 105 -9.36 -13.81 -9.44
C PHE A 105 -7.91 -13.32 -9.42
N SER A 106 -7.31 -13.35 -8.22
CA SER A 106 -5.89 -13.04 -8.01
C SER A 106 -5.14 -14.29 -7.61
N VAL A 107 -3.99 -14.52 -8.26
CA VAL A 107 -3.01 -15.54 -7.88
C VAL A 107 -1.87 -14.86 -7.12
N LYS A 108 -1.59 -15.34 -5.91
CA LYS A 108 -0.54 -14.82 -5.02
C LYS A 108 0.44 -15.93 -4.68
N ILE A 109 1.66 -15.79 -5.16
CA ILE A 109 2.77 -16.67 -4.80
C ILE A 109 3.39 -16.16 -3.48
N THR A 110 3.90 -17.07 -2.65
CA THR A 110 4.63 -16.78 -1.41
C THR A 110 5.83 -17.71 -1.27
N GLY A 111 6.96 -17.20 -0.78
CA GLY A 111 8.18 -17.98 -0.57
C GLY A 111 9.15 -17.27 0.38
N PRO A 112 10.31 -17.87 0.69
CA PRO A 112 11.32 -17.24 1.53
C PRO A 112 11.98 -16.07 0.78
N SER A 113 12.30 -14.99 1.50
CA SER A 113 13.03 -13.84 0.92
C SER A 113 14.47 -14.17 0.50
N VAL A 114 15.04 -15.22 1.09
CA VAL A 114 16.43 -15.67 0.88
C VAL A 114 16.47 -17.18 0.82
N ILE A 115 17.33 -17.70 -0.04
CA ILE A 115 17.81 -19.08 -0.06
C ILE A 115 19.28 -19.01 0.34
N LEU A 116 19.66 -19.73 1.40
CA LEU A 116 21.02 -19.77 1.93
C LEU A 116 21.85 -20.95 1.36
N PRO A 117 23.20 -20.87 1.37
CA PRO A 117 24.05 -22.01 1.02
C PRO A 117 23.95 -23.21 1.97
N THR A 118 23.15 -23.13 3.04
CA THR A 118 22.85 -24.19 4.00
C THR A 118 21.49 -24.85 3.76
N ASP A 119 20.60 -24.25 2.95
CA ASP A 119 19.22 -24.73 2.83
C ASP A 119 19.13 -26.05 2.05
N ILE A 120 18.35 -26.99 2.57
CA ILE A 120 18.16 -28.34 2.00
C ILE A 120 16.96 -28.36 1.04
N SER A 121 15.98 -27.49 1.26
CA SER A 121 14.78 -27.37 0.43
C SER A 121 14.14 -25.99 0.50
N ILE A 122 13.58 -25.54 -0.62
CA ILE A 122 12.91 -24.25 -0.79
C ILE A 122 11.41 -24.53 -0.93
N THR A 123 10.58 -23.96 -0.06
CA THR A 123 9.13 -24.14 -0.08
C THR A 123 8.43 -22.87 -0.58
N VAL A 124 7.48 -23.03 -1.51
CA VAL A 124 6.73 -21.96 -2.16
C VAL A 124 5.24 -22.29 -2.07
N GLY A 125 4.44 -21.37 -1.52
CA GLY A 125 2.97 -21.44 -1.53
C GLY A 125 2.39 -20.68 -2.71
N ILE A 126 1.29 -21.17 -3.27
CA ILE A 126 0.48 -20.46 -4.26
C ILE A 126 -0.94 -20.42 -3.74
N ALA A 127 -1.45 -19.21 -3.48
CA ALA A 127 -2.84 -18.94 -3.12
C ALA A 127 -3.61 -18.37 -4.32
N SER A 128 -4.88 -18.70 -4.46
CA SER A 128 -5.76 -18.16 -5.51
C SER A 128 -7.15 -17.83 -4.97
N SER A 129 -7.58 -16.58 -5.12
CA SER A 129 -8.86 -16.09 -4.59
C SER A 129 -9.52 -15.03 -5.49
N TYR A 130 -10.85 -15.12 -5.63
CA TYR A 130 -11.67 -14.15 -6.36
C TYR A 130 -11.63 -12.76 -5.70
N THR A 131 -11.99 -11.71 -6.45
CA THR A 131 -12.05 -10.31 -5.96
C THR A 131 -12.95 -10.14 -4.73
N HIS A 132 -14.03 -10.93 -4.62
CA HIS A 132 -14.92 -10.99 -3.46
C HIS A 132 -14.39 -11.84 -2.28
N GLY A 133 -13.14 -12.31 -2.33
CA GLY A 133 -12.45 -12.97 -1.20
C GLY A 133 -12.90 -14.40 -0.93
N LYS A 134 -13.25 -15.16 -1.98
CA LYS A 134 -13.51 -16.61 -1.92
C LYS A 134 -12.41 -17.36 -2.65
N SER A 135 -12.10 -18.59 -2.22
CA SER A 135 -11.09 -19.45 -2.83
C SER A 135 -11.43 -19.91 -4.24
N VAL A 136 -10.41 -20.14 -5.07
CA VAL A 136 -10.54 -20.67 -6.43
C VAL A 136 -10.14 -22.15 -6.47
N GLU A 137 -11.01 -23.02 -6.99
CA GLU A 137 -10.68 -24.41 -7.30
C GLU A 137 -10.28 -24.54 -8.78
N GLY A 138 -9.24 -25.31 -9.07
CA GLY A 138 -8.63 -25.24 -10.39
C GLY A 138 -7.53 -26.25 -10.69
N THR A 139 -6.89 -26.07 -11.84
CA THR A 139 -5.60 -26.66 -12.17
C THR A 139 -4.51 -25.58 -12.09
N LEU A 140 -3.41 -25.90 -11.41
CA LEU A 140 -2.24 -25.04 -11.26
C LEU A 140 -1.09 -25.64 -12.08
N ALA A 141 -0.52 -24.83 -12.99
CA ALA A 141 0.75 -25.12 -13.63
C ALA A 141 1.81 -24.12 -13.14
N VAL A 142 3.00 -24.60 -12.78
CA VAL A 142 4.10 -23.74 -12.29
C VAL A 142 5.37 -24.00 -13.10
N ARG A 143 6.10 -22.95 -13.44
CA ARG A 143 7.47 -23.02 -13.98
C ARG A 143 8.41 -22.30 -13.01
N ILE A 144 9.55 -22.92 -12.71
CA ILE A 144 10.52 -22.37 -11.75
C ILE A 144 11.87 -22.19 -12.44
N LYS A 145 12.40 -20.96 -12.41
CA LYS A 145 13.59 -20.54 -13.15
C LYS A 145 14.60 -19.85 -12.23
N ILE A 146 15.87 -19.81 -12.65
CA ILE A 146 16.92 -18.97 -12.04
C ILE A 146 17.21 -17.81 -13.00
N VAL A 147 17.05 -16.58 -12.53
CA VAL A 147 17.19 -15.35 -13.34
C VAL A 147 18.15 -14.34 -12.73
N GLY A 148 18.81 -13.55 -13.56
CA GLY A 148 19.68 -12.44 -13.13
C GLY A 148 20.98 -12.31 -13.92
N MET A 149 21.82 -11.36 -13.51
CA MET A 149 23.18 -11.12 -14.03
C MET A 149 23.31 -11.03 -15.57
N LYS A 150 22.26 -10.59 -16.27
CA LYS A 150 22.18 -10.49 -17.74
C LYS A 150 22.38 -11.81 -18.51
N GLN A 151 22.21 -12.96 -17.85
CA GLN A 151 22.24 -14.28 -18.49
C GLN A 151 20.82 -14.78 -18.78
N GLU A 152 20.70 -15.79 -19.63
CA GLU A 152 19.41 -16.42 -19.95
C GLU A 152 18.81 -17.15 -18.73
N PRO A 153 17.47 -17.22 -18.61
CA PRO A 153 16.79 -17.95 -17.53
C PRO A 153 17.08 -19.45 -17.57
N ILE A 154 17.56 -20.03 -16.47
CA ILE A 154 17.76 -21.48 -16.34
C ILE A 154 16.49 -22.10 -15.73
N LEU A 155 15.78 -22.94 -16.47
CA LEU A 155 14.62 -23.68 -15.96
C LEU A 155 15.08 -24.78 -14.99
N ILE A 156 14.58 -24.77 -13.75
CA ILE A 156 14.83 -25.81 -12.74
C ILE A 156 13.81 -26.94 -12.87
N SER A 157 12.52 -26.59 -12.95
CA SER A 157 11.43 -27.55 -12.91
C SER A 157 10.11 -26.96 -13.39
N SER A 158 9.19 -27.83 -13.76
CA SER A 158 7.79 -27.49 -14.02
C SER A 158 6.85 -28.49 -13.37
N PHE A 159 5.76 -27.98 -12.80
CA PHE A 159 4.77 -28.78 -12.06
C PHE A 159 3.37 -28.56 -12.66
N ARG A 160 2.53 -29.59 -12.58
CA ARG A 160 1.08 -29.49 -12.82
C ARG A 160 0.35 -30.25 -11.71
N MET A 161 -0.63 -29.62 -11.09
CA MET A 161 -1.43 -30.20 -9.99
C MET A 161 -2.81 -29.53 -9.92
N ARG A 162 -3.71 -30.05 -9.08
CA ARG A 162 -4.95 -29.35 -8.73
C ARG A 162 -4.73 -28.40 -7.56
N ILE A 163 -5.42 -27.27 -7.58
CA ILE A 163 -5.51 -26.36 -6.43
C ILE A 163 -6.89 -26.55 -5.78
N LEU A 164 -6.88 -26.83 -4.48
CA LEU A 164 -8.06 -27.07 -3.64
C LEU A 164 -8.10 -26.00 -2.55
N ASP A 165 -9.29 -25.58 -2.12
CA ASP A 165 -9.49 -24.47 -1.17
C ASP A 165 -8.72 -23.17 -1.52
N GLY A 166 -8.31 -23.01 -2.77
CA GLY A 166 -7.51 -21.87 -3.23
C GLY A 166 -6.07 -21.86 -2.72
N PHE A 167 -5.48 -23.00 -2.32
CA PHE A 167 -4.09 -23.09 -1.89
C PHE A 167 -3.35 -24.35 -2.37
N ALA A 168 -2.06 -24.19 -2.70
CA ALA A 168 -1.15 -25.27 -3.07
C ALA A 168 0.28 -24.97 -2.58
N THR A 169 1.05 -26.01 -2.27
CA THR A 169 2.44 -25.89 -1.79
C THR A 169 3.39 -26.72 -2.65
N LEU A 170 4.50 -26.11 -3.04
CA LEU A 170 5.61 -26.75 -3.76
C LEU A 170 6.88 -26.75 -2.91
N THR A 171 7.67 -27.81 -3.00
CA THR A 171 8.96 -27.92 -2.29
C THR A 171 10.06 -28.40 -3.24
N ILE A 172 11.01 -27.51 -3.55
CA ILE A 172 12.18 -27.79 -4.38
C ILE A 172 13.27 -28.33 -3.46
N LYS A 173 13.82 -29.53 -3.72
CA LYS A 173 14.99 -30.04 -2.97
C LYS A 173 16.28 -29.53 -3.62
N ARG A 174 17.26 -29.12 -2.81
CA ARG A 174 18.54 -28.53 -3.25
C ARG A 174 19.25 -29.33 -4.35
N ARG A 175 19.22 -30.67 -4.27
CA ARG A 175 19.72 -31.59 -5.31
C ARG A 175 19.29 -31.19 -6.73
N HIS A 176 18.01 -30.86 -6.94
CA HIS A 176 17.47 -30.48 -8.25
C HIS A 176 18.06 -29.17 -8.82
N ILE A 177 18.84 -28.42 -8.03
CA ILE A 177 19.60 -27.24 -8.47
C ILE A 177 21.06 -27.62 -8.75
N MET A 178 21.62 -28.59 -8.02
CA MET A 178 22.95 -29.17 -8.29
C MET A 178 22.96 -29.97 -9.60
N ASP A 179 21.86 -30.68 -9.87
CA ASP A 179 21.66 -31.54 -11.04
C ASP A 179 21.60 -30.73 -12.37
N LEU A 180 21.70 -29.39 -12.32
CA LEU A 180 21.64 -28.50 -13.48
C LEU A 180 23.01 -28.35 -14.19
N PRO A 181 23.02 -28.22 -15.53
CA PRO A 181 24.26 -28.05 -16.29
C PRO A 181 25.01 -26.77 -15.89
N GLY A 182 26.35 -26.86 -15.85
CA GLY A 182 27.23 -25.77 -15.41
C GLY A 182 27.62 -25.83 -13.93
N ASN A 183 27.19 -26.85 -13.17
CA ASN A 183 27.62 -27.13 -11.80
C ASN A 183 27.39 -25.96 -10.82
N ILE A 184 26.25 -25.27 -10.98
CA ILE A 184 25.92 -24.01 -10.29
C ILE A 184 25.35 -24.30 -8.89
N TRP A 185 26.17 -24.92 -8.03
CA TRP A 185 25.84 -25.31 -6.65
C TRP A 185 25.14 -24.23 -5.82
N PHE A 186 25.52 -22.96 -6.02
CA PHE A 186 24.84 -21.82 -5.40
C PHE A 186 24.99 -20.54 -6.26
N PRO A 187 23.90 -20.05 -6.90
CA PRO A 187 23.96 -18.92 -7.82
C PRO A 187 23.87 -17.56 -7.09
N GLU A 188 24.89 -17.21 -6.29
CA GLU A 188 24.96 -15.95 -5.52
C GLU A 188 24.50 -14.73 -6.34
N GLY A 189 23.57 -13.94 -5.80
CA GLY A 189 23.08 -12.71 -6.45
C GLY A 189 22.10 -12.94 -7.61
N ARG A 190 21.81 -14.18 -8.02
CA ARG A 190 20.64 -14.49 -8.85
C ARG A 190 19.37 -14.59 -7.99
N ARG A 191 18.24 -14.69 -8.67
CA ARG A 191 16.91 -14.84 -8.08
C ARG A 191 16.26 -16.14 -8.51
N LEU A 192 15.44 -16.70 -7.64
CA LEU A 192 14.47 -17.71 -8.01
C LEU A 192 13.22 -16.99 -8.54
N GLU A 193 12.84 -17.31 -9.77
CA GLU A 193 11.61 -16.82 -10.40
C GLU A 193 10.59 -17.96 -10.47
N VAL A 194 9.37 -17.69 -10.03
CA VAL A 194 8.26 -18.65 -10.02
C VAL A 194 7.12 -18.06 -10.85
N GLU A 195 6.81 -18.70 -11.97
CA GLU A 195 5.62 -18.42 -12.78
C GLU A 195 4.50 -19.39 -12.38
N ALA A 196 3.30 -18.89 -12.10
CA ALA A 196 2.13 -19.70 -11.77
C ALA A 196 0.95 -19.34 -12.69
N ASP A 197 0.47 -20.33 -13.43
CA ASP A 197 -0.72 -20.26 -14.28
C ASP A 197 -1.84 -21.05 -13.56
N VAL A 198 -2.94 -20.40 -13.15
CA VAL A 198 -4.08 -21.05 -12.45
C VAL A 198 -5.33 -20.99 -13.29
N THR A 199 -5.86 -22.14 -13.67
CA THR A 199 -7.09 -22.31 -14.46
C THR A 199 -8.29 -22.66 -13.56
N GLU A 200 -9.31 -21.81 -13.50
CA GLU A 200 -10.58 -22.03 -12.75
C GLU A 200 -11.35 -23.23 -13.34
N SER A 201 -11.68 -24.23 -12.50
CA SER A 201 -12.31 -25.49 -12.95
C SER A 201 -13.69 -25.33 -13.59
N SER A 202 -14.42 -24.27 -13.25
CA SER A 202 -15.78 -24.03 -13.75
C SER A 202 -15.81 -23.19 -15.03
N THR A 203 -14.86 -22.29 -15.26
CA THR A 203 -14.87 -21.35 -16.40
C THR A 203 -13.80 -21.62 -17.45
N GLY A 204 -12.73 -22.34 -17.10
CA GLY A 204 -11.53 -22.46 -17.94
C GLY A 204 -10.69 -21.18 -18.01
N ILE A 205 -11.07 -20.10 -17.32
CA ILE A 205 -10.26 -18.86 -17.25
C ILE A 205 -8.93 -19.18 -16.57
N THR A 206 -7.83 -18.74 -17.16
CA THR A 206 -6.49 -18.86 -16.58
C THR A 206 -5.94 -17.50 -16.21
N GLU A 207 -5.56 -17.33 -14.94
CA GLU A 207 -4.86 -16.14 -14.43
C GLU A 207 -3.38 -16.46 -14.24
N HIS A 208 -2.52 -15.47 -14.48
CA HIS A 208 -1.07 -15.63 -14.47
C HIS A 208 -0.42 -14.73 -13.41
N ALA A 209 0.48 -15.30 -12.60
CA ALA A 209 1.29 -14.57 -11.63
C ALA A 209 2.78 -14.94 -11.73
N ILE A 210 3.65 -13.99 -11.39
CA ILE A 210 5.11 -14.19 -11.35
C ILE A 210 5.65 -13.59 -10.05
N GLU A 211 6.48 -14.35 -9.33
CA GLU A 211 7.24 -13.90 -8.17
C GLU A 211 8.74 -13.98 -8.48
N ASN A 212 9.50 -12.94 -8.14
CA ASN A 212 10.93 -12.83 -8.41
C ASN A 212 11.71 -12.08 -7.30
N SER A 213 11.13 -11.91 -6.11
CA SER A 213 11.79 -11.31 -4.93
C SER A 213 12.60 -12.31 -4.09
N ILE A 214 12.69 -13.58 -4.49
CA ILE A 214 13.43 -14.64 -3.80
C ILE A 214 14.90 -14.60 -4.25
N PHE A 215 15.83 -14.29 -3.35
CA PHE A 215 17.27 -14.19 -3.67
C PHE A 215 18.08 -15.41 -3.23
N PHE A 216 19.06 -15.81 -4.03
CA PHE A 216 20.16 -16.65 -3.55
C PHE A 216 21.24 -15.73 -2.97
N SER A 217 21.52 -15.82 -1.67
CA SER A 217 22.67 -15.12 -1.08
C SER A 217 23.32 -15.86 0.08
N SER A 218 24.64 -15.74 0.15
CA SER A 218 25.55 -16.21 1.19
C SER A 218 25.20 -15.72 2.59
N SER A 219 24.55 -14.56 2.72
CA SER A 219 24.04 -14.04 4.00
C SER A 219 22.52 -13.88 3.98
N LYS A 220 21.91 -14.23 5.12
CA LYS A 220 20.48 -14.04 5.40
C LYS A 220 20.07 -12.57 5.44
N TYR A 221 21.04 -11.68 5.69
CA TYR A 221 20.82 -10.27 5.95
C TYR A 221 21.77 -9.38 5.16
N ARG A 222 21.52 -8.08 5.22
CA ARG A 222 22.31 -7.03 4.59
C ARG A 222 22.20 -5.77 5.42
N ILE A 223 23.32 -5.39 6.04
CA ILE A 223 23.45 -4.16 6.83
C ILE A 223 23.70 -2.97 5.90
N LYS A 224 23.01 -1.86 6.16
CA LYS A 224 23.26 -0.56 5.53
C LYS A 224 23.40 0.50 6.62
N PHE A 225 24.44 1.32 6.56
CA PHE A 225 24.49 2.54 7.36
C PHE A 225 23.43 3.51 6.83
N TYR A 226 22.52 3.95 7.69
CA TYR A 226 21.45 4.90 7.36
C TYR A 226 21.50 6.02 8.39
N LYS A 227 21.31 7.28 7.99
CA LYS A 227 21.24 8.43 8.93
C LYS A 227 22.45 8.60 9.87
N THR A 228 23.56 7.91 9.61
CA THR A 228 24.90 8.13 10.18
C THR A 228 25.58 9.29 9.45
N ALA A 229 26.26 10.18 10.18
CA ALA A 229 26.99 11.30 9.58
C ALA A 229 28.32 10.86 8.94
N LYS A 230 28.69 11.47 7.80
CA LYS A 230 29.97 11.22 7.11
C LYS A 230 31.21 11.78 7.85
N TYR A 231 30.99 12.64 8.84
CA TYR A 231 32.03 13.33 9.58
C TYR A 231 31.70 13.37 11.07
N PHE A 232 32.68 13.11 11.92
CA PHE A 232 32.58 13.14 13.39
C PHE A 232 33.28 14.38 13.98
N LYS A 233 33.03 14.69 15.25
CA LYS A 233 33.65 15.83 15.96
C LYS A 233 34.47 15.31 17.15
N PRO A 234 35.76 15.63 17.29
CA PRO A 234 36.61 15.08 18.35
C PRO A 234 36.12 15.48 19.74
N GLY A 235 36.19 14.56 20.70
CA GLY A 235 35.74 14.80 22.07
C GLY A 235 34.22 14.95 22.23
N LEU A 236 33.42 14.57 21.23
CA LEU A 236 31.97 14.51 21.29
C LEU A 236 31.48 13.10 20.84
N PRO A 237 30.36 12.58 21.38
CA PRO A 237 29.88 11.25 21.02
C PRO A 237 29.39 11.19 19.56
N PHE A 238 29.64 10.05 18.90
CA PHE A 238 29.25 9.81 17.51
C PHE A 238 28.22 8.71 17.41
N SER A 239 27.02 9.05 16.91
CA SER A 239 25.93 8.10 16.68
C SER A 239 26.11 7.37 15.34
N VAL A 240 26.16 6.04 15.42
CA VAL A 240 26.20 5.11 14.29
C VAL A 240 24.85 4.40 14.21
N LYS A 241 24.09 4.73 13.17
CA LYS A 241 22.75 4.19 12.89
C LYS A 241 22.82 3.21 11.73
N VAL A 242 22.37 1.98 11.96
CA VAL A 242 22.37 0.89 10.96
C VAL A 242 20.99 0.28 10.80
N ILE A 243 20.67 -0.11 9.57
CA ILE A 243 19.46 -0.87 9.26
C ILE A 243 19.85 -2.25 8.73
N ALA A 244 19.41 -3.30 9.44
CA ALA A 244 19.42 -4.65 8.95
C ALA A 244 18.19 -4.86 8.05
N SER A 245 18.45 -5.41 6.87
CA SER A 245 17.43 -5.74 5.89
C SER A 245 17.65 -7.16 5.38
N TYR A 246 16.60 -7.82 4.94
CA TYR A 246 16.74 -8.97 4.05
C TYR A 246 17.25 -8.49 2.66
N PRO A 247 17.86 -9.37 1.85
CA PRO A 247 18.20 -9.13 0.44
C PRO A 247 17.09 -8.49 -0.42
N ASP A 248 15.82 -8.73 -0.13
CA ASP A 248 14.66 -8.11 -0.80
C ASP A 248 14.28 -6.70 -0.30
N ASP A 249 15.17 -6.07 0.48
CA ASP A 249 15.04 -4.75 1.10
C ASP A 249 13.94 -4.64 2.18
N LYS A 250 13.30 -5.75 2.60
CA LYS A 250 12.42 -5.74 3.77
C LYS A 250 13.25 -5.52 5.06
N PRO A 251 12.76 -4.70 6.00
CA PRO A 251 13.38 -4.51 7.33
C PRO A 251 13.41 -5.83 8.11
N ALA A 252 14.49 -6.08 8.86
CA ALA A 252 14.71 -7.33 9.56
C ALA A 252 14.83 -7.10 11.09
N PRO A 253 13.74 -7.32 11.87
CA PRO A 253 13.68 -7.03 13.30
C PRO A 253 14.24 -8.16 14.18
N ASN A 254 14.50 -7.82 15.45
CA ASN A 254 14.94 -8.72 16.52
C ASN A 254 16.26 -9.45 16.22
N ILE A 255 17.17 -8.81 15.47
CA ILE A 255 18.49 -9.36 15.13
C ILE A 255 19.54 -8.78 16.08
N ASP A 256 20.34 -9.67 16.66
CA ASP A 256 21.58 -9.31 17.34
C ASP A 256 22.57 -8.66 16.36
N VAL A 257 22.94 -7.40 16.60
CA VAL A 257 23.94 -6.65 15.84
C VAL A 257 25.05 -6.21 16.78
N ARG A 258 26.31 -6.36 16.34
CA ARG A 258 27.51 -5.96 17.06
C ARG A 258 28.23 -4.85 16.32
N ILE A 259 28.83 -3.93 17.08
CA ILE A 259 29.72 -2.90 16.56
C ILE A 259 31.15 -3.13 17.04
N SER A 260 32.11 -2.77 16.19
CA SER A 260 33.52 -2.64 16.51
C SER A 260 34.07 -1.42 15.76
N ALA A 261 34.95 -0.65 16.38
CA ALA A 261 35.47 0.55 15.74
C ALA A 261 36.92 0.86 16.14
N LYS A 262 37.69 1.36 15.18
CA LYS A 262 39.10 1.73 15.33
C LYS A 262 39.31 3.20 15.01
N ALA A 263 39.80 3.93 16.00
CA ALA A 263 40.26 5.30 15.86
C ALA A 263 41.69 5.29 15.34
N ILE A 264 41.97 6.15 14.36
CA ILE A 264 43.29 6.36 13.80
C ILE A 264 43.70 7.79 14.12
N LYS A 265 44.83 7.92 14.84
CA LYS A 265 45.38 9.20 15.29
C LYS A 265 46.22 9.87 14.20
N SER A 266 46.77 11.05 14.51
CA SER A 266 47.56 11.85 13.56
C SER A 266 48.94 11.25 13.25
N ASP A 267 49.45 10.37 14.13
CA ASP A 267 50.71 9.62 13.98
C ASP A 267 50.52 8.28 13.24
N GLY A 268 49.29 7.93 12.87
CA GLY A 268 48.95 6.65 12.23
C GLY A 268 48.70 5.49 13.22
N SER A 269 48.82 5.70 14.53
CA SER A 269 48.45 4.68 15.52
C SER A 269 46.95 4.36 15.48
N GLU A 270 46.62 3.07 15.54
CA GLU A 270 45.25 2.59 15.68
C GLU A 270 44.95 2.22 17.13
N THR A 271 43.83 2.71 17.65
CA THR A 271 43.30 2.33 18.97
C THR A 271 41.83 1.93 18.82
N ASP A 272 41.44 0.76 19.31
CA ASP A 272 40.04 0.36 19.39
C ASP A 272 39.26 1.35 20.28
N VAL A 273 38.09 1.79 19.80
CA VAL A 273 37.22 2.78 20.47
C VAL A 273 35.79 2.27 20.56
N GLY A 274 35.38 2.11 21.80
CA GLY A 274 34.19 1.43 22.29
C GLY A 274 34.45 1.11 23.76
N ARG A 275 33.48 0.52 24.45
CA ARG A 275 33.75 -0.09 25.76
C ARG A 275 34.39 -1.46 25.50
N HIS A 276 35.19 -1.97 26.43
CA HIS A 276 36.30 -2.89 26.10
C HIS A 276 35.84 -4.18 25.41
N ALA A 277 36.49 -4.52 24.29
CA ALA A 277 36.14 -5.69 23.48
C ALA A 277 36.50 -7.03 24.15
N ASP A 278 37.40 -7.02 25.13
CA ASP A 278 37.86 -8.21 25.86
C ASP A 278 36.89 -8.65 26.98
N ASP A 279 35.98 -7.78 27.41
CA ASP A 279 35.01 -8.11 28.44
C ASP A 279 33.75 -8.75 27.82
N ILE A 280 33.65 -10.07 27.92
CA ILE A 280 32.60 -10.93 27.31
C ILE A 280 31.17 -10.57 27.81
N LYS A 281 31.06 -9.66 28.79
CA LYS A 281 29.82 -9.14 29.38
C LYS A 281 29.38 -7.76 28.86
N ASP A 282 30.16 -7.09 28.00
CA ASP A 282 29.91 -5.67 27.72
C ASP A 282 28.74 -5.45 26.74
N GLU A 283 27.54 -5.32 27.32
CA GLU A 283 26.27 -5.10 26.60
C GLU A 283 26.31 -3.84 25.71
N ALA A 284 27.19 -2.88 25.99
CA ALA A 284 27.31 -1.61 25.26
C ALA A 284 27.70 -1.75 23.77
N ASN A 285 28.34 -2.84 23.36
CA ASN A 285 28.76 -3.08 21.97
C ASN A 285 27.74 -3.90 21.15
N ARG A 286 26.57 -4.20 21.73
CA ARG A 286 25.51 -5.02 21.11
C ARG A 286 24.18 -4.28 21.17
N ASP A 287 23.46 -4.25 20.06
CA ASP A 287 22.10 -3.75 19.97
C ASP A 287 21.23 -4.81 19.29
N VAL A 288 19.92 -4.79 19.55
CA VAL A 288 18.94 -5.69 18.93
C VAL A 288 18.07 -4.86 18.02
N THR A 289 18.00 -5.21 16.73
CA THR A 289 17.25 -4.38 15.78
C THR A 289 15.79 -4.24 16.20
N GLY A 290 15.37 -3.01 16.49
CA GLY A 290 13.98 -2.71 16.79
C GLY A 290 13.06 -3.07 15.62
N ALA A 291 11.75 -2.99 15.82
CA ALA A 291 10.73 -3.36 14.83
C ALA A 291 11.05 -2.89 13.40
N ASN A 292 11.64 -1.71 13.24
CA ASN A 292 12.00 -1.11 11.95
C ASN A 292 13.22 -1.74 11.24
N GLY A 293 13.83 -2.79 11.79
CA GLY A 293 15.14 -3.31 11.39
C GLY A 293 16.32 -2.41 11.79
N GLN A 294 16.10 -1.45 12.69
CA GLN A 294 17.03 -0.35 13.01
C GLN A 294 17.75 -0.60 14.34
N ALA A 295 19.04 -0.27 14.39
CA ALA A 295 19.89 -0.27 15.58
C ALA A 295 20.73 1.02 15.63
N GLU A 296 21.08 1.49 16.83
CA GLU A 296 21.84 2.71 17.07
C GLU A 296 22.89 2.56 18.17
N PHE A 297 24.16 2.71 17.78
CA PHE A 297 25.31 2.69 18.67
C PHE A 297 25.85 4.10 18.89
N VAL A 298 26.41 4.38 20.07
CA VAL A 298 27.06 5.66 20.39
C VAL A 298 28.51 5.41 20.78
N ILE A 299 29.45 5.97 20.03
CA ILE A 299 30.89 5.84 20.24
C ILE A 299 31.43 7.15 20.82
N ASP A 300 32.04 7.12 22.00
CA ASP A 300 32.74 8.26 22.57
C ASP A 300 34.12 8.39 21.90
N ILE A 301 34.37 9.48 21.15
CA ILE A 301 35.59 9.65 20.34
C ILE A 301 36.62 10.56 21.05
N PRO A 302 37.87 10.11 21.27
CA PRO A 302 38.97 10.94 21.79
C PRO A 302 39.29 12.19 20.93
N ARG A 303 39.98 13.16 21.52
CA ARG A 303 40.24 14.47 20.88
C ARG A 303 41.33 14.47 19.79
N ASP A 304 42.15 13.43 19.73
CA ASP A 304 43.34 13.28 18.87
C ASP A 304 43.10 12.45 17.59
N VAL A 305 41.88 11.93 17.42
CA VAL A 305 41.48 11.06 16.30
C VAL A 305 41.26 11.85 15.00
N LYS A 306 41.76 11.34 13.87
CA LYS A 306 41.56 11.91 12.52
C LYS A 306 40.59 11.10 11.66
N THR A 307 40.62 9.78 11.79
CA THR A 307 39.75 8.85 11.04
C THR A 307 39.20 7.80 11.99
N LEU A 308 37.95 7.39 11.77
CA LEU A 308 37.31 6.29 12.50
C LEU A 308 36.83 5.25 11.48
N LYS A 309 37.37 4.03 11.57
CA LYS A 309 36.86 2.83 10.89
C LYS A 309 35.79 2.22 11.78
N VAL A 310 34.59 1.96 11.25
CA VAL A 310 33.50 1.30 11.98
C VAL A 310 33.07 0.06 11.20
N LYS A 311 33.11 -1.10 11.85
CA LYS A 311 32.64 -2.39 11.33
C LYS A 311 31.42 -2.83 12.15
N VAL A 312 30.34 -3.16 11.47
CA VAL A 312 29.09 -3.64 12.08
C VAL A 312 28.72 -4.99 11.48
N GLU A 313 28.33 -5.95 12.32
CA GLU A 313 28.00 -7.31 11.90
C GLU A 313 26.78 -7.89 12.62
N THR A 314 26.04 -8.80 11.98
CA THR A 314 25.01 -9.60 12.68
C THR A 314 25.65 -10.71 13.51
N ALA A 315 24.95 -11.18 14.53
CA ALA A 315 25.39 -12.27 15.41
C ALA A 315 24.23 -13.22 15.76
N GLU A 316 23.45 -13.65 14.77
CA GLU A 316 22.29 -14.53 14.99
C GLU A 316 22.72 -15.92 15.45
N LYS A 317 22.12 -16.41 16.56
CA LYS A 317 22.36 -17.75 17.10
C LYS A 317 21.88 -18.81 16.12
N GLY A 318 22.78 -19.70 15.70
CA GLY A 318 22.49 -20.81 14.79
C GLY A 318 22.88 -20.55 13.33
N LEU A 319 23.26 -19.33 12.95
CA LEU A 319 23.96 -19.09 11.68
C LEU A 319 25.47 -19.37 11.83
N PRO A 320 26.11 -20.01 10.84
CA PRO A 320 27.55 -20.02 10.70
C PRO A 320 28.13 -18.59 10.63
N LEU A 321 29.31 -18.37 11.21
CA LEU A 321 29.92 -17.03 11.29
C LEU A 321 30.11 -16.35 9.93
N ASN A 322 30.37 -17.12 8.87
CA ASN A 322 30.52 -16.63 7.50
C ASN A 322 29.20 -16.31 6.77
N GLN A 323 28.05 -16.62 7.37
CA GLN A 323 26.72 -16.21 6.88
C GLN A 323 26.20 -14.94 7.57
N ASN A 324 26.90 -14.41 8.58
CA ASN A 324 26.55 -13.12 9.17
C ASN A 324 26.82 -11.98 8.18
N ALA A 325 25.91 -11.00 8.15
CA ALA A 325 26.07 -9.84 7.31
C ALA A 325 27.07 -8.88 7.96
N VAL A 326 28.08 -8.42 7.21
CA VAL A 326 29.10 -7.47 7.68
C VAL A 326 29.05 -6.21 6.83
N LYS A 327 29.16 -5.03 7.45
CA LYS A 327 29.33 -3.76 6.72
C LYS A 327 30.27 -2.80 7.44
N GLU A 328 31.14 -2.18 6.66
CA GLU A 328 32.12 -1.19 7.14
C GLU A 328 31.82 0.22 6.63
N LEU A 329 32.20 1.21 7.44
CA LEU A 329 32.13 2.64 7.18
C LEU A 329 33.45 3.29 7.64
N ILE A 330 33.99 4.18 6.81
CA ILE A 330 35.12 5.04 7.17
C ILE A 330 34.60 6.48 7.25
N THR A 331 34.65 7.08 8.44
CA THR A 331 34.25 8.47 8.70
C THR A 331 35.47 9.30 9.13
N ARG A 332 35.45 10.61 8.85
CA ARG A 332 36.61 11.51 9.01
C ARG A 332 36.28 12.67 9.96
N VAL A 333 37.31 13.26 10.54
CA VAL A 333 37.17 14.40 11.45
C VAL A 333 36.60 15.65 10.75
N TYR A 334 35.74 16.39 11.48
CA TYR A 334 35.28 17.73 11.12
C TYR A 334 36.42 18.74 11.20
N THR A 335 36.57 19.60 10.19
CA THR A 335 37.63 20.60 10.09
C THR A 335 37.16 21.95 10.64
N SER A 336 37.86 22.46 11.65
CA SER A 336 37.65 23.76 12.32
C SER A 336 39.02 24.41 12.53
N LYS A 337 39.14 25.74 12.38
CA LYS A 337 40.44 26.44 12.57
C LYS A 337 40.72 26.70 14.06
N SER A 338 39.68 27.00 14.81
CA SER A 338 39.70 27.25 16.26
C SER A 338 39.76 25.97 17.12
N ASN A 339 39.59 24.79 16.50
CA ASN A 339 39.26 23.53 17.19
C ASN A 339 37.97 23.62 18.04
N GLU A 340 37.07 24.57 17.74
CA GLU A 340 35.74 24.62 18.31
C GLU A 340 34.72 23.85 17.45
N TYR A 341 33.72 23.25 18.11
CA TYR A 341 32.70 22.41 17.50
C TYR A 341 31.31 22.68 18.13
N LEU A 342 30.27 22.49 17.31
CA LEU A 342 28.86 22.43 17.68
C LEU A 342 28.33 21.05 17.28
N MET A 343 27.56 20.39 18.15
CA MET A 343 26.84 19.15 17.81
C MET A 343 25.37 19.27 18.18
N LEU A 344 24.48 19.11 17.19
CA LEU A 344 23.04 19.01 17.39
C LEU A 344 22.60 17.56 17.62
N ARG A 345 21.65 17.36 18.53
CA ARG A 345 21.02 16.06 18.79
C ARG A 345 19.51 16.20 18.93
N GLN A 346 18.76 15.39 18.18
CA GLN A 346 17.31 15.27 18.34
C GLN A 346 17.02 14.39 19.57
N THR A 347 16.27 14.91 20.55
CA THR A 347 16.05 14.21 21.83
C THR A 347 14.81 13.30 21.82
N LYS A 348 13.81 13.56 20.97
CA LYS A 348 12.56 12.76 20.79
C LYS A 348 12.01 12.85 19.35
N PRO A 349 11.14 11.92 18.89
CA PRO A 349 10.46 12.00 17.59
C PRO A 349 9.66 13.30 17.39
N VAL A 350 9.65 13.86 16.18
CA VAL A 350 9.11 15.21 15.91
C VAL A 350 7.65 15.15 15.45
N ARG A 351 6.72 15.35 16.40
CA ARG A 351 5.28 15.30 16.10
C ARG A 351 4.71 16.65 15.69
N VAL A 352 3.92 16.68 14.62
CA VAL A 352 3.26 17.91 14.14
C VAL A 352 2.26 18.43 15.18
N GLY A 353 2.22 19.75 15.39
CA GLY A 353 1.38 20.40 16.40
C GLY A 353 1.93 20.31 17.84
N ARG A 354 3.15 19.79 18.04
CA ARG A 354 3.86 19.80 19.31
C ARG A 354 5.10 20.67 19.23
N THR A 355 5.62 21.07 20.39
CA THR A 355 6.95 21.69 20.49
C THR A 355 8.00 20.60 20.47
N VAL A 356 9.02 20.75 19.63
CA VAL A 356 10.21 19.88 19.64
C VAL A 356 11.30 20.51 20.48
N PHE A 357 12.13 19.66 21.09
CA PHE A 357 13.35 20.04 21.80
C PHE A 357 14.52 19.31 21.13
N CYS A 358 15.63 20.03 20.94
CA CYS A 358 16.88 19.50 20.42
C CYS A 358 18.04 20.04 21.25
N ASP A 359 18.98 19.16 21.59
CA ASP A 359 20.16 19.51 22.36
C ASP A 359 21.23 20.06 21.42
N ALA A 360 21.96 21.08 21.87
CA ALA A 360 23.10 21.66 21.17
C ALA A 360 24.32 21.63 22.10
N PHE A 361 25.24 20.71 21.86
CA PHE A 361 26.48 20.56 22.62
C PHE A 361 27.57 21.46 22.03
N LEU A 362 28.27 22.18 22.92
CA LEU A 362 29.27 23.17 22.59
C LEU A 362 30.61 22.72 23.18
N SER A 363 31.66 22.60 22.35
CA SER A 363 33.00 22.29 22.86
C SER A 363 33.63 23.48 23.61
N SER A 364 33.08 24.68 23.43
CA SER A 364 33.52 25.93 24.04
C SER A 364 32.42 26.50 24.94
N GLY A 365 32.68 26.56 26.25
CA GLY A 365 31.72 27.03 27.26
C GLY A 365 31.64 28.56 27.40
N LYS A 366 31.84 29.30 26.30
CA LYS A 366 31.87 30.78 26.25
C LYS A 366 31.09 31.31 25.04
N VAL A 367 29.87 30.83 24.83
CA VAL A 367 28.98 31.27 23.76
C VAL A 367 27.83 32.10 24.35
N ASP A 368 27.68 33.35 23.90
CA ASP A 368 26.60 34.25 24.34
C ASP A 368 25.38 34.26 23.40
N LYS A 369 25.55 33.80 22.16
CA LYS A 369 24.52 33.83 21.10
C LYS A 369 24.57 32.57 20.24
N LEU A 370 23.46 31.85 20.17
CA LEU A 370 23.29 30.67 19.31
C LEU A 370 22.15 30.93 18.31
N SER A 371 22.49 31.06 17.04
CA SER A 371 21.52 31.24 15.95
C SER A 371 21.05 29.88 15.44
N TYR A 372 19.76 29.73 15.12
CA TYR A 372 19.25 28.54 14.45
C TYR A 372 18.18 28.86 13.40
N MET A 373 18.04 27.95 12.44
CA MET A 373 17.01 27.97 11.42
C MET A 373 16.54 26.55 11.07
N VAL A 374 15.29 26.42 10.66
CA VAL A 374 14.68 25.17 10.21
C VAL A 374 14.38 25.30 8.73
N VAL A 375 14.94 24.40 7.91
CA VAL A 375 14.72 24.34 6.47
C VAL A 375 13.85 23.13 6.14
N SER A 376 12.79 23.30 5.35
CA SER A 376 12.07 22.16 4.75
C SER A 376 11.64 22.51 3.33
N ARG A 377 11.66 21.51 2.43
CA ARG A 377 11.30 21.64 1.01
C ARG A 377 12.03 22.78 0.27
N GLY A 378 13.25 23.12 0.70
CA GLY A 378 14.05 24.23 0.15
C GLY A 378 13.71 25.63 0.67
N GLN A 379 12.89 25.77 1.73
CA GLN A 379 12.58 27.06 2.37
C GLN A 379 12.97 27.07 3.85
N ILE A 380 13.48 28.20 4.33
CA ILE A 380 13.59 28.49 5.76
C ILE A 380 12.17 28.74 6.29
N VAL A 381 11.69 27.87 7.18
CA VAL A 381 10.33 27.94 7.77
C VAL A 381 10.33 28.50 9.19
N VAL A 382 11.48 28.50 9.88
CA VAL A 382 11.72 29.13 11.18
C VAL A 382 13.15 29.67 11.20
N HIS A 383 13.38 30.84 11.78
CA HIS A 383 14.70 31.31 12.19
C HIS A 383 14.61 32.02 13.55
N ASN A 384 15.62 31.89 14.40
CA ASN A 384 15.68 32.59 15.68
C ASN A 384 17.13 32.68 16.21
N VAL A 385 17.37 33.52 17.21
CA VAL A 385 18.65 33.63 17.92
C VAL A 385 18.40 33.52 19.43
N VAL A 386 19.01 32.53 20.07
CA VAL A 386 18.94 32.37 21.52
C VAL A 386 20.13 33.10 22.14
N VAL A 387 19.84 34.15 22.91
CA VAL A 387 20.85 35.00 23.58
C VAL A 387 20.90 34.63 25.06
N LYS A 388 21.97 33.94 25.47
CA LYS A 388 22.22 33.50 26.85
C LYS A 388 23.69 33.08 26.96
N LYS A 389 24.28 33.24 28.14
CA LYS A 389 25.56 32.57 28.46
C LYS A 389 25.35 31.05 28.50
N PHE A 390 25.86 30.36 27.49
CA PHE A 390 25.85 28.90 27.41
C PHE A 390 27.14 28.30 27.95
N GLY A 391 27.02 27.23 28.73
CA GLY A 391 28.13 26.34 29.06
C GLY A 391 28.35 25.32 27.95
N VAL A 392 28.62 24.06 28.32
CA VAL A 392 28.83 22.96 27.36
C VAL A 392 27.55 22.51 26.61
N SER A 393 26.37 23.03 26.96
CA SER A 393 25.12 22.69 26.29
C SER A 393 24.11 23.86 26.26
N ALA A 394 23.25 23.80 25.25
CA ALA A 394 22.08 24.64 25.05
C ALA A 394 20.89 23.76 24.56
N THR A 395 19.67 24.28 24.66
CA THR A 395 18.47 23.61 24.14
C THR A 395 17.77 24.52 23.14
N ILE A 396 17.55 24.01 21.93
CA ILE A 396 16.75 24.66 20.89
C ILE A 396 15.34 24.09 20.96
N SER A 397 14.32 24.94 20.88
CA SER A 397 12.92 24.51 20.78
C SER A 397 12.09 25.42 19.88
N PHE A 398 11.12 24.81 19.19
CA PHE A 398 10.20 25.48 18.25
C PHE A 398 8.93 24.63 18.05
N GLN A 399 7.86 25.25 17.56
CA GLN A 399 6.62 24.54 17.23
C GLN A 399 6.72 23.85 15.87
N VAL A 400 6.31 22.59 15.80
CA VAL A 400 6.35 21.76 14.59
C VAL A 400 5.07 21.95 13.78
N THR A 401 5.20 22.28 12.49
CA THR A 401 4.06 22.49 11.58
C THR A 401 4.04 21.44 10.45
N SER A 402 2.90 21.26 9.79
CA SER A 402 2.76 20.37 8.62
C SER A 402 3.58 20.81 7.40
N MET A 403 4.16 22.03 7.43
CA MET A 403 5.18 22.48 6.48
C MET A 403 6.52 21.78 6.65
N MET A 404 6.81 21.23 7.85
CA MET A 404 8.02 20.48 8.17
C MET A 404 7.92 18.98 7.86
N SER A 405 6.74 18.48 7.49
CA SER A 405 6.50 17.06 7.18
C SER A 405 6.89 16.73 5.71
N PRO A 406 7.45 15.54 5.40
CA PRO A 406 7.83 14.46 6.32
C PRO A 406 9.23 14.63 6.93
N SER A 407 9.98 15.65 6.54
CA SER A 407 11.29 15.95 7.12
C SER A 407 11.69 17.42 6.99
N ALA A 408 12.52 17.86 7.94
CA ALA A 408 13.09 19.20 7.99
C ALA A 408 14.53 19.15 8.51
N ARG A 409 15.37 20.09 8.10
CA ARG A 409 16.75 20.22 8.55
C ARG A 409 16.81 21.34 9.59
N LEU A 410 17.17 20.99 10.82
CA LEU A 410 17.62 21.99 11.80
C LEU A 410 19.07 22.33 11.50
N VAL A 411 19.38 23.62 11.38
CA VAL A 411 20.73 24.15 11.21
C VAL A 411 20.96 25.17 12.31
N ALA A 412 22.07 25.07 13.02
CA ALA A 412 22.44 26.03 14.06
C ALA A 412 23.90 26.44 13.92
N TYR A 413 24.22 27.65 14.36
CA TYR A 413 25.58 28.19 14.33
C TYR A 413 25.81 29.25 15.41
N TYR A 414 27.06 29.43 15.79
CA TYR A 414 27.55 30.59 16.54
C TYR A 414 28.79 31.17 15.84
N ILE A 415 29.24 32.32 16.33
CA ILE A 415 30.50 32.95 15.91
C ILE A 415 31.45 32.88 17.10
N SER A 416 32.61 32.27 16.90
CA SER A 416 33.68 32.16 17.89
C SER A 416 34.31 33.53 18.18
N SER A 417 35.03 33.66 19.30
CA SER A 417 35.77 34.89 19.66
C SER A 417 36.81 35.27 18.59
N GLY A 418 37.35 34.30 17.85
CA GLY A 418 38.23 34.51 16.70
C GLY A 418 37.52 34.85 15.37
N GLY A 419 36.21 35.10 15.38
CA GLY A 419 35.43 35.43 14.17
C GLY A 419 35.11 34.26 13.23
N GLU A 420 35.50 33.04 13.58
CA GLU A 420 35.13 31.82 12.84
C GLU A 420 33.66 31.46 13.10
N VAL A 421 32.93 31.08 12.05
CA VAL A 421 31.56 30.57 12.15
C VAL A 421 31.61 29.07 12.42
N ILE A 422 31.06 28.63 13.55
CA ILE A 422 30.96 27.22 13.94
C ILE A 422 29.51 26.79 13.79
N ALA A 423 29.24 25.79 12.94
CA ALA A 423 27.89 25.38 12.57
C ALA A 423 27.68 23.86 12.65
N ASP A 424 26.41 23.45 12.74
CA ASP A 424 25.98 22.08 12.55
C ASP A 424 24.59 22.00 11.91
N SER A 425 24.24 20.83 11.37
CA SER A 425 22.88 20.53 10.93
C SER A 425 22.49 19.08 11.17
N ILE A 426 21.20 18.83 11.40
CA ILE A 426 20.61 17.49 11.51
C ILE A 426 19.30 17.41 10.71
N LEU A 427 19.06 16.27 10.07
CA LEU A 427 17.79 15.95 9.42
C LEU A 427 16.82 15.37 10.46
N LEU A 428 15.79 16.14 10.79
CA LEU A 428 14.69 15.75 11.68
C LEU A 428 13.65 14.93 10.93
N GLU A 429 13.24 13.82 11.54
CA GLU A 429 12.12 12.99 11.09
C GLU A 429 10.82 13.49 11.68
N VAL A 430 9.86 13.89 10.82
CA VAL A 430 8.61 14.56 11.21
C VAL A 430 7.42 13.71 10.78
N ASP A 431 6.44 13.51 11.67
CA ASP A 431 5.25 12.69 11.38
C ASP A 431 4.59 13.05 10.02
N ASP A 432 4.21 12.03 9.24
CA ASP A 432 3.49 12.15 7.96
C ASP A 432 2.17 12.92 8.15
N SER A 433 2.13 14.19 7.72
CA SER A 433 1.00 15.09 7.93
C SER A 433 0.87 16.11 6.81
N LEU A 434 -0.34 16.22 6.24
CA LEU A 434 -0.67 17.21 5.23
C LEU A 434 -1.33 18.45 5.84
N PRO A 435 -1.18 19.65 5.23
CA PRO A 435 -1.74 20.88 5.76
C PRO A 435 -3.27 20.95 5.68
N ASN A 436 -3.89 20.17 4.81
CA ASN A 436 -5.34 19.97 4.77
C ASN A 436 -5.69 18.55 5.25
N GLN A 437 -6.33 18.45 6.41
CA GLN A 437 -6.80 17.18 6.94
C GLN A 437 -8.21 16.89 6.43
N ILE A 438 -8.35 15.74 5.75
CA ILE A 438 -9.63 15.22 5.26
C ILE A 438 -9.78 13.75 5.67
N GLN A 439 -11.01 13.31 5.90
CA GLN A 439 -11.33 11.93 6.24
C GLN A 439 -12.62 11.52 5.52
N ILE A 440 -12.70 10.28 5.04
CA ILE A 440 -13.99 9.66 4.72
C ILE A 440 -14.53 9.16 6.06
N LYS A 441 -15.70 9.65 6.49
CA LYS A 441 -16.35 9.19 7.73
C LYS A 441 -17.13 7.93 7.41
N ASP A 442 -16.73 6.83 8.04
CA ASP A 442 -17.48 5.58 8.06
C ASP A 442 -17.26 4.85 9.40
N ASN A 443 -18.15 3.91 9.72
CA ASN A 443 -18.17 3.22 11.01
C ASN A 443 -17.20 2.02 11.08
N GLU A 444 -16.80 1.48 9.93
CA GLU A 444 -15.93 0.29 9.81
C GLU A 444 -14.84 0.52 8.75
N HIS A 445 -13.84 -0.38 8.66
CA HIS A 445 -12.73 -0.26 7.69
C HIS A 445 -12.94 -1.04 6.38
N GLU A 446 -13.74 -2.11 6.42
CA GLU A 446 -14.23 -2.85 5.24
C GLU A 446 -15.69 -3.19 5.49
N ILE A 447 -16.60 -2.78 4.59
CA ILE A 447 -18.05 -2.92 4.80
C ILE A 447 -18.64 -3.81 3.72
N THR A 448 -19.43 -4.81 4.11
CA THR A 448 -20.16 -5.66 3.16
C THR A 448 -21.58 -5.12 2.92
N ARG A 449 -21.97 -4.95 1.65
CA ARG A 449 -23.31 -4.53 1.20
C ARG A 449 -23.80 -5.42 0.05
N PHE A 450 -25.11 -5.46 -0.16
CA PHE A 450 -25.69 -5.99 -1.38
C PHE A 450 -25.46 -5.03 -2.56
N PRO A 451 -25.42 -5.52 -3.81
CA PRO A 451 -25.45 -4.67 -5.00
C PRO A 451 -26.75 -3.85 -5.07
N ALA A 452 -26.73 -2.77 -5.85
CA ALA A 452 -27.86 -1.86 -6.09
C ALA A 452 -28.40 -1.09 -4.86
N LEU A 453 -27.84 -1.27 -3.66
CA LEU A 453 -28.16 -0.44 -2.50
C LEU A 453 -27.63 0.99 -2.68
N GLU A 454 -28.42 1.97 -2.25
CA GLU A 454 -27.95 3.35 -2.09
C GLU A 454 -26.90 3.45 -0.98
N TYR A 455 -25.88 4.29 -1.19
CA TYR A 455 -24.79 4.47 -0.26
C TYR A 455 -24.26 5.91 -0.28
N THR A 456 -24.10 6.51 0.91
CA THR A 456 -23.69 7.90 1.08
C THR A 456 -22.24 8.01 1.51
N VAL A 457 -21.35 8.38 0.58
CA VAL A 457 -19.95 8.70 0.89
C VAL A 457 -19.89 10.04 1.63
N ASN A 458 -19.56 9.99 2.92
CA ASN A 458 -19.40 11.17 3.77
C ASN A 458 -17.93 11.60 3.83
N VAL A 459 -17.58 12.80 3.34
CA VAL A 459 -16.22 13.36 3.47
C VAL A 459 -16.22 14.54 4.44
N LEU A 460 -15.37 14.48 5.46
CA LEU A 460 -15.13 15.55 6.44
C LEU A 460 -13.84 16.30 6.13
N GLY A 461 -13.82 17.59 6.44
CA GLY A 461 -12.63 18.44 6.32
C GLY A 461 -12.95 19.91 6.54
N LYS A 462 -12.04 20.81 6.15
CA LYS A 462 -12.23 22.25 6.31
C LYS A 462 -13.25 22.83 5.31
N LYS A 463 -14.17 23.68 5.77
CA LYS A 463 -15.14 24.43 4.96
C LYS A 463 -14.49 25.11 3.74
N GLY A 464 -15.20 25.12 2.61
CA GLY A 464 -14.73 25.69 1.34
C GLY A 464 -13.62 24.88 0.64
N THR A 465 -13.21 23.74 1.20
CA THR A 465 -12.26 22.82 0.55
C THR A 465 -12.94 22.08 -0.59
N ARG A 466 -12.28 21.99 -1.75
CA ARG A 466 -12.73 21.23 -2.92
C ARG A 466 -12.21 19.81 -2.83
N VAL A 467 -13.06 18.81 -3.11
CA VAL A 467 -12.74 17.38 -2.96
C VAL A 467 -13.09 16.65 -4.25
N GLY A 468 -12.10 15.96 -4.84
CA GLY A 468 -12.32 14.95 -5.87
C GLY A 468 -12.48 13.57 -5.24
N ILE A 469 -13.60 12.90 -5.52
CA ILE A 469 -13.91 11.55 -5.04
C ILE A 469 -13.85 10.59 -6.24
N LEU A 470 -13.22 9.44 -6.05
CA LEU A 470 -13.03 8.39 -7.06
C LEU A 470 -13.40 7.02 -6.45
N GLY A 471 -14.29 6.26 -7.08
CA GLY A 471 -14.65 4.90 -6.67
C GLY A 471 -14.38 3.87 -7.77
N VAL A 472 -13.37 3.02 -7.59
CA VAL A 472 -12.87 2.05 -8.59
C VAL A 472 -13.04 0.61 -8.12
N ASP A 473 -13.28 -0.33 -9.04
CA ASP A 473 -13.25 -1.76 -8.77
C ASP A 473 -11.81 -2.22 -8.42
N GLN A 474 -11.64 -3.02 -7.36
CA GLN A 474 -10.34 -3.54 -6.91
C GLN A 474 -9.61 -4.39 -7.97
N SER A 475 -10.33 -5.03 -8.90
CA SER A 475 -9.74 -5.76 -10.04
C SER A 475 -8.86 -4.89 -10.93
N VAL A 476 -9.21 -3.61 -11.11
CA VAL A 476 -8.39 -2.63 -11.86
C VAL A 476 -7.02 -2.43 -11.18
N TYR A 477 -6.96 -2.51 -9.85
CA TYR A 477 -5.70 -2.42 -9.10
C TYR A 477 -4.93 -3.75 -9.02
N LEU A 478 -5.60 -4.90 -9.18
CA LEU A 478 -4.92 -6.19 -9.37
C LEU A 478 -4.13 -6.20 -10.68
N LEU A 479 -4.70 -5.62 -11.76
CA LEU A 479 -4.00 -5.50 -13.04
C LEU A 479 -2.76 -4.60 -12.97
N ARG A 480 -2.81 -3.46 -12.28
CA ARG A 480 -1.63 -2.58 -12.12
C ARG A 480 -1.76 -1.57 -10.98
N ASN A 481 -0.76 -1.55 -10.08
CA ASN A 481 -0.73 -0.64 -8.93
C ASN A 481 0.32 0.50 -9.05
N ASP A 482 1.30 0.38 -9.96
CA ASP A 482 2.47 1.29 -10.14
C ASP A 482 2.14 2.79 -10.18
N ASN A 483 0.97 3.14 -10.72
CA ASN A 483 0.53 4.53 -10.95
C ASN A 483 -0.57 4.99 -9.99
N ARG A 484 -0.97 4.15 -9.02
CA ARG A 484 -1.98 4.53 -8.01
C ARG A 484 -1.47 5.66 -7.11
N LEU A 485 -2.40 6.53 -6.70
CA LEU A 485 -2.16 7.53 -5.67
C LEU A 485 -2.35 6.92 -4.27
N THR A 486 -1.33 7.07 -3.43
CA THR A 486 -1.35 6.66 -2.02
C THR A 486 -0.69 7.75 -1.16
N PRO A 487 -1.01 7.87 0.14
CA PRO A 487 -0.36 8.83 1.04
C PRO A 487 1.17 8.65 1.06
N LYS A 488 1.63 7.39 1.14
CA LYS A 488 3.04 7.00 1.02
C LYS A 488 3.65 7.56 -0.29
N ARG A 489 2.95 7.54 -1.44
CA ARG A 489 3.44 8.19 -2.69
C ARG A 489 3.56 9.71 -2.57
N VAL A 490 2.65 10.36 -1.86
CA VAL A 490 2.66 11.82 -1.66
C VAL A 490 3.90 12.24 -0.86
N PHE A 491 4.10 11.68 0.34
CA PHE A 491 5.19 12.08 1.23
C PHE A 491 6.59 11.83 0.62
N ASP A 492 6.79 10.68 -0.05
CA ASP A 492 8.05 10.39 -0.76
C ASP A 492 8.39 11.33 -1.93
N GLU A 493 7.40 12.05 -2.46
CA GLU A 493 7.57 13.08 -3.50
C GLU A 493 7.68 14.49 -2.86
N LEU A 494 7.29 14.65 -1.59
CA LEU A 494 7.65 15.81 -0.76
C LEU A 494 9.09 15.72 -0.26
N GLU A 495 9.60 14.52 0.06
CA GLU A 495 11.03 14.28 0.32
C GLU A 495 11.90 14.74 -0.87
N ASN A 496 11.44 14.48 -2.11
CA ASN A 496 12.12 14.89 -3.34
C ASN A 496 12.16 16.44 -3.54
N LEU A 497 11.58 17.23 -2.63
CA LEU A 497 11.66 18.69 -2.61
C LEU A 497 12.72 19.23 -1.63
N ASP A 498 13.35 18.38 -0.82
CA ASP A 498 14.53 18.79 -0.03
C ASP A 498 15.71 19.09 -0.97
N LEU A 499 16.32 20.27 -0.79
CA LEU A 499 17.49 20.72 -1.55
C LEU A 499 18.81 20.37 -0.85
N GLY A 500 18.74 19.89 0.40
CA GLY A 500 19.91 19.44 1.15
C GLY A 500 20.37 18.04 0.76
N CYS A 501 21.61 17.73 1.12
CA CYS A 501 22.26 16.45 0.86
C CYS A 501 22.56 15.72 2.17
N GLY A 502 22.64 14.40 2.11
CA GLY A 502 22.89 13.58 3.30
C GLY A 502 21.87 13.85 4.41
N VAL A 503 22.33 13.76 5.66
CA VAL A 503 21.48 13.62 6.86
C VAL A 503 21.77 14.69 7.91
N GLY A 504 22.57 15.69 7.55
CA GLY A 504 23.15 16.68 8.45
C GLY A 504 24.68 16.69 8.40
N SER A 505 25.28 17.63 9.12
CA SER A 505 26.72 17.87 9.24
C SER A 505 27.43 18.13 7.89
N GLY A 506 28.76 18.26 7.93
CA GLY A 506 29.62 18.51 6.79
C GLY A 506 31.09 18.25 7.14
N LYS A 507 31.98 18.39 6.14
CA LYS A 507 33.43 18.32 6.35
C LYS A 507 33.93 19.47 7.25
N ASP A 508 33.29 20.61 7.10
CA ASP A 508 33.61 21.93 7.65
C ASP A 508 32.32 22.78 7.61
N THR A 509 32.38 24.02 8.12
CA THR A 509 31.23 24.94 8.17
C THR A 509 30.62 25.19 6.78
N GLN A 510 31.43 25.26 5.72
CA GLN A 510 30.94 25.42 4.35
C GLN A 510 30.13 24.18 3.91
N GLY A 511 30.65 22.99 4.22
CA GLY A 511 29.97 21.72 4.02
C GLY A 511 28.63 21.63 4.76
N VAL A 512 28.54 22.14 6.00
CA VAL A 512 27.28 22.13 6.80
C VAL A 512 26.17 22.90 6.08
N PHE A 513 26.42 24.15 5.69
CA PHE A 513 25.42 24.97 4.99
C PHE A 513 25.15 24.45 3.56
N LYS A 514 26.20 24.05 2.81
CA LYS A 514 26.05 23.42 1.48
C LYS A 514 25.19 22.16 1.56
N ASN A 515 25.36 21.32 2.58
CA ASN A 515 24.55 20.10 2.80
C ASN A 515 23.15 20.40 3.33
N ALA A 516 22.92 21.55 3.98
CA ALA A 516 21.59 22.01 4.35
C ALA A 516 20.80 22.63 3.18
N GLY A 517 21.44 22.86 2.01
CA GLY A 517 20.83 23.55 0.87
C GLY A 517 20.84 25.08 1.01
N ILE A 518 21.70 25.63 1.87
CA ILE A 518 21.76 27.06 2.21
C ILE A 518 22.99 27.69 1.52
N ALA A 519 22.79 28.83 0.87
CA ALA A 519 23.87 29.76 0.48
C ALA A 519 24.05 30.82 1.57
N VAL A 520 25.29 31.22 1.84
CA VAL A 520 25.65 32.17 2.90
C VAL A 520 26.63 33.19 2.34
N ILE A 521 26.40 34.48 2.63
CA ILE A 521 27.29 35.57 2.23
C ILE A 521 27.62 36.37 3.49
N ALA A 522 28.84 36.24 3.98
CA ALA A 522 29.39 36.99 5.11
C ALA A 522 30.88 37.29 4.87
N PRO A 523 31.46 38.34 5.49
CA PRO A 523 32.86 38.74 5.23
C PRO A 523 33.91 37.63 5.46
N SER A 524 33.66 36.72 6.42
CA SER A 524 34.52 35.58 6.73
C SER A 524 34.05 34.24 6.11
N LEU A 525 32.90 34.23 5.41
CA LEU A 525 32.27 33.00 4.90
C LEU A 525 31.39 33.29 3.67
N ALA A 526 31.91 33.01 2.48
CA ALA A 526 31.15 33.02 1.23
C ALA A 526 30.88 31.58 0.76
N ILE A 527 29.61 31.26 0.55
CA ILE A 527 29.11 29.97 0.05
C ILE A 527 28.19 30.26 -1.13
N PRO A 528 28.64 30.11 -2.38
CA PRO A 528 27.83 30.44 -3.56
C PRO A 528 26.63 29.50 -3.69
N GLY A 529 25.56 30.01 -4.31
CA GLY A 529 24.42 29.19 -4.70
C GLY A 529 24.84 28.08 -5.66
N ARG A 530 24.22 26.90 -5.53
CA ARG A 530 24.49 25.78 -6.45
C ARG A 530 23.95 26.09 -7.84
N GLN A 531 24.72 25.71 -8.86
CA GLN A 531 24.25 25.72 -10.25
C GLN A 531 23.30 24.55 -10.54
N ASP A 532 23.44 23.44 -9.81
CA ASP A 532 22.64 22.22 -9.96
C ASP A 532 21.85 21.87 -8.69
N PHE A 533 20.62 21.35 -8.89
CA PHE A 533 19.75 20.86 -7.81
C PHE A 533 20.11 19.43 -7.33
N LYS A 534 21.16 18.82 -7.88
CA LYS A 534 21.62 17.47 -7.50
C LYS A 534 22.69 17.54 -6.42
N CYS A 535 22.90 16.40 -5.75
CA CYS A 535 24.00 16.18 -4.82
C CYS A 535 25.14 15.44 -5.54
N ASP A 536 26.39 15.88 -5.31
CA ASP A 536 27.60 15.12 -5.65
C ASP A 536 27.76 13.93 -4.68
N ASP A 537 26.89 12.93 -4.85
CA ASP A 537 26.92 11.66 -4.13
C ASP A 537 26.33 10.57 -5.05
N SER A 538 27.17 10.05 -5.94
CA SER A 538 26.80 9.11 -7.01
C SER A 538 26.66 7.67 -6.52
N LEU A 539 25.66 7.40 -5.67
CA LEU A 539 25.14 6.05 -5.43
C LEU A 539 23.61 6.01 -5.65
N PRO A 540 23.10 5.09 -6.50
CA PRO A 540 21.68 5.05 -6.85
C PRO A 540 20.82 4.54 -5.67
N ARG A 541 19.64 5.15 -5.50
CA ARG A 541 18.72 4.88 -4.38
C ARG A 541 17.34 4.46 -4.90
N GLN A 542 16.81 3.36 -4.37
CA GLN A 542 15.37 3.05 -4.41
C GLN A 542 14.83 2.92 -2.96
N LYS A 543 13.50 2.85 -2.81
CA LYS A 543 12.72 3.06 -1.57
C LYS A 543 11.95 1.72 -1.25
N ARG A 544 11.32 1.40 -0.08
CA ARG A 544 10.61 2.26 0.89
C ARG A 544 9.90 1.56 2.13
N SER A 545 10.25 1.90 3.38
CA SER A 545 9.47 1.87 4.68
C SER A 545 8.57 0.66 5.14
N VAL A 546 7.95 0.73 6.35
CA VAL A 546 8.18 -0.21 7.50
C VAL A 546 7.00 -0.44 8.54
N ASN A 547 6.92 -1.67 9.10
CA ASN A 547 6.41 -2.41 10.33
C ASN A 547 5.70 -1.80 11.61
N GLN A 548 5.13 -2.69 12.51
CA GLN A 548 5.16 -2.71 14.02
C GLN A 548 4.41 -3.89 14.76
N ASN A 549 3.95 -3.76 16.05
CA ASN A 549 4.17 -4.68 17.24
C ASN A 549 3.10 -4.52 18.41
N SER A 550 3.04 -5.21 19.60
CA SER A 550 3.39 -6.55 20.22
C SER A 550 2.87 -6.69 21.72
N ASP A 551 3.10 -7.82 22.45
CA ASP A 551 2.31 -8.41 23.62
C ASP A 551 2.92 -8.39 25.10
N LEU A 552 2.35 -9.13 26.12
CA LEU A 552 2.82 -9.26 27.58
C LEU A 552 2.36 -10.56 28.41
N ASP A 553 2.39 -10.64 29.80
CA ASP A 553 2.27 -11.87 30.70
C ASP A 553 1.39 -11.75 32.04
N PRO A 554 0.65 -12.79 32.58
CA PRO A 554 -0.58 -12.64 33.42
C PRO A 554 -0.89 -13.45 34.75
N GLN A 555 0.00 -14.14 35.49
CA GLN A 555 -0.43 -15.28 36.38
C GLN A 555 -1.54 -15.05 37.44
N THR A 556 -1.70 -13.84 38.02
CA THR A 556 -2.63 -13.58 39.16
C THR A 556 -4.07 -13.28 38.73
N PHE A 557 -4.36 -13.22 37.43
CA PHE A 557 -5.61 -12.69 36.88
C PHE A 557 -6.82 -13.65 36.99
N CYS A 558 -6.61 -14.95 36.72
CA CYS A 558 -7.70 -15.88 36.38
C CYS A 558 -8.69 -16.20 37.52
N CYS A 559 -8.24 -16.50 38.74
CA CYS A 559 -9.18 -16.75 39.86
C CYS A 559 -9.89 -15.46 40.32
N LYS A 560 -9.30 -14.28 40.07
CA LYS A 560 -9.93 -12.98 40.34
C LYS A 560 -11.18 -12.79 39.45
N LEU A 561 -11.06 -13.08 38.16
CA LEU A 561 -12.20 -13.13 37.23
C LEU A 561 -13.24 -14.18 37.62
N GLY A 562 -12.81 -15.34 38.12
CA GLY A 562 -13.71 -16.41 38.56
C GLY A 562 -14.57 -16.04 39.78
N ASN A 563 -14.04 -15.21 40.68
CA ASN A 563 -14.74 -14.74 41.88
C ASN A 563 -15.63 -13.50 41.64
N ALA A 564 -15.48 -12.82 40.50
CA ALA A 564 -16.32 -11.67 40.15
C ALA A 564 -17.79 -12.08 39.95
N THR A 565 -18.72 -11.23 40.39
CA THR A 565 -20.15 -11.32 40.05
C THR A 565 -20.37 -10.93 38.60
N ASP A 566 -21.10 -11.75 37.85
CA ASP A 566 -21.53 -11.42 36.48
C ASP A 566 -22.96 -10.89 36.53
N GLU A 567 -23.15 -9.65 36.08
CA GLU A 567 -24.46 -8.96 36.08
C GLU A 567 -25.47 -9.69 35.20
N ASN A 568 -24.99 -10.41 34.16
CA ASN A 568 -25.79 -11.22 33.25
C ASN A 568 -26.07 -12.66 33.75
N GLN A 569 -25.71 -12.98 35.01
CA GLN A 569 -25.93 -14.29 35.66
C GLN A 569 -25.46 -15.54 34.87
N ARG A 570 -24.46 -15.40 33.98
CA ARG A 570 -24.00 -16.52 33.14
C ARG A 570 -23.32 -17.59 33.99
N SER A 571 -23.60 -18.85 33.68
CA SER A 571 -22.98 -19.99 34.37
C SER A 571 -21.46 -19.99 34.23
N CYS A 572 -20.77 -20.54 35.23
CA CYS A 572 -19.31 -20.55 35.28
C CYS A 572 -18.63 -21.26 34.11
N ILE A 573 -19.31 -22.19 33.44
CA ILE A 573 -18.81 -22.81 32.20
C ILE A 573 -18.98 -21.87 31.00
N ARG A 574 -20.11 -21.13 30.89
CA ARG A 574 -20.29 -20.12 29.85
C ARG A 574 -19.20 -19.04 29.95
N ARG A 575 -18.93 -18.56 31.16
CA ARG A 575 -17.89 -17.58 31.47
C ARG A 575 -16.44 -18.06 31.26
N VAL A 576 -16.20 -19.32 30.88
CA VAL A 576 -14.87 -19.82 30.44
C VAL A 576 -14.62 -19.57 28.95
N TYR A 577 -15.67 -19.55 28.12
CA TYR A 577 -15.51 -19.26 26.69
C TYR A 577 -15.21 -17.77 26.44
N ASP A 578 -15.72 -16.90 27.31
CA ASP A 578 -15.50 -15.44 27.30
C ASP A 578 -14.21 -15.04 28.05
N LEU A 579 -13.39 -16.00 28.49
CA LEU A 579 -12.30 -15.81 29.46
C LEU A 579 -10.98 -15.46 28.76
N ASP A 580 -10.95 -14.31 28.10
CA ASP A 580 -9.74 -13.85 27.40
C ASP A 580 -8.68 -13.39 28.42
N VAL A 581 -7.55 -14.10 28.42
CA VAL A 581 -6.32 -13.77 29.15
C VAL A 581 -5.24 -13.80 28.08
N PRO A 582 -4.95 -12.67 27.39
CA PRO A 582 -4.22 -12.64 26.10
C PRO A 582 -2.79 -13.19 26.13
N GLU A 583 -2.35 -13.52 27.33
CA GLU A 583 -0.98 -13.59 27.79
C GLU A 583 -0.61 -15.02 28.23
N TYR A 584 -1.56 -15.98 28.22
CA TYR A 584 -1.31 -17.42 28.43
C TYR A 584 -1.85 -18.33 27.34
N THR A 585 -1.01 -19.25 26.89
CA THR A 585 -1.35 -20.34 25.97
C THR A 585 -0.79 -21.69 26.47
N GLY A 586 -1.25 -22.79 25.88
CA GLY A 586 -0.80 -24.15 26.24
C GLY A 586 -1.20 -24.59 27.65
N GLN A 587 -0.27 -25.18 28.39
CA GLN A 587 -0.53 -25.79 29.70
C GLN A 587 -0.94 -24.74 30.77
N LYS A 588 -0.30 -23.56 30.75
CA LYS A 588 -0.65 -22.41 31.62
C LYS A 588 -2.10 -21.93 31.41
N LEU A 589 -2.61 -21.91 30.17
CA LEU A 589 -4.01 -21.56 29.91
C LEU A 589 -4.98 -22.61 30.47
N ARG A 590 -4.65 -23.90 30.35
CA ARG A 590 -5.44 -24.98 30.97
C ARG A 590 -5.42 -24.89 32.50
N GLU A 591 -4.33 -24.45 33.12
CA GLU A 591 -4.25 -24.18 34.56
C GLU A 591 -5.06 -22.94 34.97
N CYS A 592 -4.97 -21.84 34.22
CA CYS A 592 -5.77 -20.62 34.38
C CYS A 592 -7.28 -20.92 34.35
N ILE A 593 -7.75 -21.64 33.32
CA ILE A 593 -9.15 -22.08 33.18
C ILE A 593 -9.56 -23.02 34.33
N ARG A 594 -8.70 -23.98 34.70
CA ARG A 594 -8.93 -24.90 35.82
C ARG A 594 -9.02 -24.16 37.16
N HIS A 595 -8.26 -23.08 37.36
CA HIS A 595 -8.37 -22.22 38.55
C HIS A 595 -9.63 -21.36 38.51
N PHE A 596 -9.94 -20.72 37.37
CA PHE A 596 -11.16 -19.93 37.20
C PHE A 596 -12.43 -20.75 37.52
N LEU A 597 -12.57 -21.94 36.93
CA LEU A 597 -13.71 -22.83 37.18
C LEU A 597 -13.81 -23.24 38.66
N LYS A 598 -12.67 -23.58 39.26
CA LYS A 598 -12.59 -23.99 40.68
C LYS A 598 -12.89 -22.85 41.66
N CYS A 599 -12.69 -21.59 41.26
CA CYS A 599 -13.12 -20.42 42.02
C CYS A 599 -14.60 -20.09 41.76
N CYS A 600 -15.04 -20.05 40.50
CA CYS A 600 -16.40 -19.66 40.09
C CYS A 600 -17.47 -20.68 40.50
N VAL A 601 -17.33 -21.96 40.15
CA VAL A 601 -18.36 -22.98 40.44
C VAL A 601 -18.60 -23.11 41.95
N ARG A 602 -17.53 -22.95 42.73
CA ARG A 602 -17.53 -22.93 44.20
C ARG A 602 -18.24 -21.71 44.82
N ARG A 603 -18.57 -20.69 44.01
CA ARG A 603 -19.28 -19.47 44.40
C ARG A 603 -20.71 -19.38 43.86
N PHE A 604 -21.00 -19.98 42.70
CA PHE A 604 -22.27 -19.77 41.99
C PHE A 604 -23.09 -21.04 41.64
N GLY A 605 -22.50 -22.24 41.69
CA GLY A 605 -23.22 -23.50 41.46
C GLY A 605 -23.68 -23.77 40.02
N ALA A 606 -24.50 -24.81 39.85
CA ALA A 606 -25.07 -25.24 38.56
C ALA A 606 -26.51 -25.77 38.74
N LYS A 607 -27.42 -25.41 37.82
CA LYS A 607 -28.77 -25.94 37.67
C LYS A 607 -29.14 -25.95 36.17
N ASP A 608 -29.86 -26.97 35.74
CA ASP A 608 -30.09 -27.30 34.32
C ASP A 608 -31.58 -27.30 33.92
N MET A 609 -31.78 -27.49 32.61
CA MET A 609 -33.00 -27.79 31.85
C MET A 609 -34.28 -28.19 32.61
N GLY A 610 -35.44 -27.64 32.19
CA GLY A 610 -36.74 -28.22 32.61
C GLY A 610 -38.04 -27.45 32.32
N ALA A 611 -38.26 -26.88 31.12
CA ALA A 611 -39.61 -26.39 30.74
C ALA A 611 -39.79 -26.19 29.22
N LEU A 612 -40.64 -27.00 28.57
CA LEU A 612 -41.63 -26.60 27.53
C LEU A 612 -42.37 -27.83 26.99
N ALA A 613 -43.49 -28.20 27.62
CA ALA A 613 -44.40 -29.22 27.11
C ALA A 613 -45.82 -29.05 27.70
N ARG A 614 -46.75 -28.44 26.94
CA ARG A 614 -48.22 -28.70 26.86
C ARG A 614 -49.00 -27.51 26.24
N SER A 615 -50.10 -27.82 25.53
CA SER A 615 -51.11 -26.94 24.88
C SER A 615 -50.57 -25.95 23.82
N GLY A 616 -51.19 -25.74 22.64
CA GLY A 616 -52.53 -26.10 22.13
C GLY A 616 -53.45 -24.87 22.12
N ASP A 617 -54.29 -24.58 21.11
CA ASP A 617 -54.72 -25.33 19.91
C ASP A 617 -55.25 -24.33 18.82
N PHE A 618 -55.75 -24.81 17.67
CA PHE A 618 -56.32 -24.10 16.50
C PHE A 618 -55.30 -23.34 15.60
N GLY A 619 -55.41 -23.38 14.26
CA GLY A 619 -56.38 -24.08 13.39
C GLY A 619 -55.90 -24.19 11.93
N ASP A 620 -56.69 -24.87 11.09
CA ASP A 620 -56.33 -25.32 9.74
C ASP A 620 -56.26 -24.22 8.66
N PHE A 621 -55.28 -24.32 7.75
CA PHE A 621 -55.23 -23.69 6.43
C PHE A 621 -54.21 -24.41 5.54
N GLY A 622 -54.69 -25.28 4.66
CA GLY A 622 -53.88 -25.97 3.63
C GLY A 622 -53.51 -25.09 2.43
N ASP A 623 -52.51 -25.56 1.67
CA ASP A 623 -52.10 -25.08 0.34
C ASP A 623 -51.98 -23.55 0.13
N PHE A 624 -51.05 -22.92 0.85
CA PHE A 624 -50.38 -21.73 0.31
C PHE A 624 -49.28 -22.16 -0.67
N ALA A 625 -49.63 -22.32 -1.94
CA ALA A 625 -48.64 -22.53 -3.00
C ALA A 625 -47.64 -21.35 -3.02
N GLY A 626 -46.34 -21.66 -2.98
CA GLY A 626 -45.30 -20.63 -3.07
C GLY A 626 -45.34 -19.91 -4.43
N PRO A 627 -44.90 -18.63 -4.50
CA PRO A 627 -44.93 -17.84 -5.73
C PRO A 627 -44.23 -18.58 -6.87
N SER A 628 -44.81 -18.51 -8.08
CA SER A 628 -44.30 -19.22 -9.24
C SER A 628 -42.90 -18.75 -9.65
N ASP A 629 -42.20 -19.58 -10.43
CA ASP A 629 -40.90 -19.20 -11.04
C ASP A 629 -41.01 -17.87 -11.83
N ASP A 630 -42.18 -17.58 -12.38
CA ASP A 630 -42.46 -16.40 -13.20
C ASP A 630 -42.66 -15.14 -12.33
N GLU A 631 -43.44 -15.22 -11.25
CA GLU A 631 -43.56 -14.15 -10.24
C GLU A 631 -42.20 -13.81 -9.62
N LEU A 632 -41.42 -14.85 -9.28
CA LEU A 632 -40.07 -14.72 -8.71
C LEU A 632 -39.10 -14.03 -9.67
N ILE A 633 -39.26 -14.23 -10.98
CA ILE A 633 -38.50 -13.51 -12.02
C ILE A 633 -38.94 -12.04 -12.09
N GLU A 634 -40.24 -11.75 -12.07
CA GLU A 634 -40.77 -10.39 -12.19
C GLU A 634 -40.47 -9.51 -10.96
N MET A 635 -40.50 -10.08 -9.76
CA MET A 635 -40.12 -9.41 -8.52
C MET A 635 -38.60 -9.17 -8.39
N THR A 636 -37.76 -9.75 -9.26
CA THR A 636 -36.29 -9.69 -9.10
C THR A 636 -35.64 -8.63 -9.99
N GLN A 637 -34.89 -7.73 -9.35
CA GLN A 637 -34.11 -6.69 -10.02
C GLN A 637 -33.04 -7.28 -10.98
N VAL A 638 -33.04 -6.80 -12.22
CA VAL A 638 -32.06 -7.20 -13.25
C VAL A 638 -30.71 -6.53 -13.01
N ARG A 639 -29.65 -7.33 -12.85
CA ARG A 639 -28.27 -6.84 -12.72
C ARG A 639 -27.68 -6.54 -14.10
N SER A 640 -27.76 -5.27 -14.53
CA SER A 640 -27.19 -4.77 -15.80
C SER A 640 -26.02 -3.78 -15.66
N TYR A 641 -25.88 -3.07 -14.53
CA TYR A 641 -24.89 -2.00 -14.36
C TYR A 641 -23.55 -2.51 -13.79
N PHE A 642 -22.57 -2.73 -14.68
CA PHE A 642 -21.23 -3.25 -14.36
C PHE A 642 -20.10 -2.28 -14.78
N PRO A 643 -19.95 -1.11 -14.12
CA PRO A 643 -18.85 -0.18 -14.38
C PRO A 643 -17.53 -0.68 -13.78
N GLU A 644 -16.41 -0.09 -14.23
CA GLU A 644 -15.09 -0.25 -13.60
C GLU A 644 -14.76 0.92 -12.64
N THR A 645 -15.45 2.05 -12.81
CA THR A 645 -15.38 3.22 -11.94
C THR A 645 -16.74 3.91 -11.94
N TRP A 646 -17.39 3.87 -10.78
CA TRP A 646 -18.75 4.40 -10.60
C TRP A 646 -18.68 5.88 -10.22
N ILE A 647 -18.12 6.20 -9.06
CA ILE A 647 -17.90 7.60 -8.62
C ILE A 647 -16.71 8.22 -9.36
N TYR A 648 -16.93 9.40 -9.95
CA TYR A 648 -15.91 10.32 -10.45
C TYR A 648 -16.43 11.76 -10.34
N GLU A 649 -16.43 12.30 -9.14
CA GLU A 649 -17.11 13.57 -8.84
C GLU A 649 -16.23 14.55 -8.07
N GLU A 650 -16.59 15.83 -8.19
CA GLU A 650 -15.97 16.93 -7.47
C GLU A 650 -17.04 17.64 -6.63
N LYS A 651 -16.87 17.65 -5.30
CA LYS A 651 -17.74 18.37 -4.36
C LYS A 651 -16.95 19.49 -3.67
N VAL A 652 -17.66 20.39 -3.00
CA VAL A 652 -17.07 21.36 -2.06
C VAL A 652 -17.61 21.03 -0.67
N ILE A 653 -16.73 21.02 0.33
CA ILE A 653 -17.10 20.84 1.74
C ILE A 653 -17.84 22.09 2.21
N GLY A 654 -19.13 21.93 2.51
CA GLY A 654 -20.05 22.99 2.87
C GLY A 654 -20.32 23.08 4.37
N ASP A 655 -21.13 24.08 4.73
CA ASP A 655 -21.74 24.23 6.05
C ASP A 655 -22.98 23.34 6.17
N GLU A 656 -23.01 22.49 7.19
CA GLU A 656 -24.21 21.78 7.62
C GLU A 656 -24.26 21.79 9.15
N GLU A 657 -25.39 22.23 9.72
CA GLU A 657 -25.36 22.98 10.98
C GLU A 657 -25.16 22.15 12.26
N ASN A 658 -25.36 20.82 12.20
CA ASN A 658 -25.60 19.99 13.39
C ASN A 658 -24.75 18.71 13.48
N HIS A 659 -23.41 18.80 13.48
CA HIS A 659 -22.54 17.65 13.76
C HIS A 659 -21.29 17.94 14.62
N ILE A 660 -21.02 17.03 15.57
CA ILE A 660 -20.03 17.20 16.66
C ILE A 660 -18.68 16.54 16.33
N ASP A 661 -18.65 15.47 15.53
CA ASP A 661 -17.47 14.59 15.34
C ASP A 661 -16.20 15.27 14.80
N CYS A 662 -16.34 16.40 14.10
CA CYS A 662 -15.20 17.19 13.60
C CYS A 662 -14.26 17.72 14.70
N GLN A 663 -14.78 17.95 15.91
CA GLN A 663 -14.10 18.72 16.97
C GLN A 663 -12.78 18.10 17.44
N LYS A 664 -12.56 16.80 17.18
CA LYS A 664 -11.33 16.08 17.51
C LYS A 664 -10.11 16.48 16.67
N TYR A 665 -10.31 17.14 15.52
CA TYR A 665 -9.24 17.42 14.54
C TYR A 665 -9.23 18.85 13.99
N LEU A 666 -10.35 19.57 14.03
CA LEU A 666 -10.49 20.94 13.51
C LEU A 666 -11.24 21.83 14.51
N GLN A 667 -10.95 23.14 14.52
CA GLN A 667 -11.74 24.12 15.27
C GLN A 667 -13.20 24.10 14.80
N LYS A 668 -14.13 24.17 15.77
CA LYS A 668 -15.58 23.99 15.57
C LYS A 668 -16.13 24.73 14.35
N ASP A 669 -15.76 26.00 14.21
CA ASP A 669 -16.34 26.90 13.21
C ASP A 669 -15.73 26.73 11.80
N GLN A 670 -14.68 25.92 11.65
CA GLN A 670 -13.95 25.70 10.39
C GLN A 670 -14.18 24.31 9.75
N CYS A 671 -14.82 23.36 10.43
CA CYS A 671 -15.11 22.05 9.84
C CYS A 671 -16.46 22.01 9.14
N GLY A 672 -16.55 21.25 8.05
CA GLY A 672 -17.79 20.98 7.33
C GLY A 672 -17.81 19.56 6.79
N ARG A 673 -18.87 19.21 6.04
CA ARG A 673 -18.96 17.93 5.33
C ARG A 673 -19.27 18.12 3.85
N ALA A 674 -19.01 17.07 3.08
CA ALA A 674 -19.51 16.88 1.72
C ALA A 674 -20.12 15.48 1.65
N MET A 675 -21.42 15.42 1.38
CA MET A 675 -22.14 14.17 1.16
C MET A 675 -22.19 13.86 -0.34
N LEU A 676 -21.99 12.60 -0.71
CA LEU A 676 -22.21 12.08 -2.05
C LEU A 676 -23.03 10.80 -1.94
N GLU A 677 -24.32 10.91 -2.27
CA GLU A 677 -25.23 9.80 -2.43
C GLU A 677 -25.01 9.16 -3.80
N ALA A 678 -24.82 7.84 -3.83
CA ALA A 678 -24.66 7.08 -5.07
C ALA A 678 -25.08 5.62 -4.88
N THR A 679 -25.71 5.04 -5.91
CA THR A 679 -26.12 3.63 -5.91
C THR A 679 -24.92 2.71 -6.14
N LEU A 680 -24.72 1.72 -5.27
CA LEU A 680 -23.67 0.72 -5.43
C LEU A 680 -23.89 -0.11 -6.70
N PRO A 681 -22.89 -0.29 -7.58
CA PRO A 681 -23.11 -0.98 -8.85
C PRO A 681 -23.42 -2.47 -8.69
N HIS A 682 -23.88 -3.10 -9.76
CA HIS A 682 -24.40 -4.46 -9.71
C HIS A 682 -23.29 -5.53 -9.76
N THR A 683 -22.02 -5.11 -9.91
CA THR A 683 -20.82 -5.96 -9.84
C THR A 683 -20.63 -6.53 -8.43
N ILE A 684 -20.42 -7.84 -8.34
CA ILE A 684 -19.98 -8.50 -7.11
C ILE A 684 -18.46 -8.47 -7.09
N THR A 685 -17.91 -7.58 -6.25
CA THR A 685 -16.50 -7.17 -6.21
C THR A 685 -16.24 -6.37 -4.93
N SER A 686 -14.99 -5.97 -4.71
CA SER A 686 -14.66 -4.94 -3.71
C SER A 686 -14.37 -3.61 -4.40
N TRP A 687 -15.07 -2.56 -3.99
CA TRP A 687 -14.84 -1.18 -4.42
C TRP A 687 -13.86 -0.50 -3.49
N VAL A 688 -13.05 0.39 -4.06
CA VAL A 688 -12.11 1.22 -3.33
C VAL A 688 -12.43 2.69 -3.61
N VAL A 689 -12.89 3.40 -2.58
CA VAL A 689 -13.22 4.82 -2.65
C VAL A 689 -12.02 5.63 -2.13
N GLN A 690 -11.54 6.57 -2.94
CA GLN A 690 -10.46 7.50 -2.59
C GLN A 690 -10.97 8.94 -2.65
N ALA A 691 -10.67 9.74 -1.63
CA ALA A 691 -10.91 11.18 -1.63
C ALA A 691 -9.58 11.96 -1.61
N VAL A 692 -9.48 12.96 -2.48
CA VAL A 692 -8.35 13.89 -2.61
C VAL A 692 -8.91 15.30 -2.49
N ALA A 693 -8.25 16.19 -1.76
CA ALA A 693 -8.76 17.54 -1.53
C ALA A 693 -7.73 18.63 -1.77
N VAL A 694 -8.23 19.82 -2.10
CA VAL A 694 -7.44 21.03 -2.28
C VAL A 694 -8.20 22.24 -1.73
N SER A 695 -7.50 23.06 -0.97
CA SER A 695 -7.94 24.36 -0.47
C SER A 695 -6.92 25.42 -0.86
N ASN A 696 -7.38 26.63 -1.16
CA ASN A 696 -6.49 27.76 -1.43
C ASN A 696 -5.82 28.31 -0.15
N THR A 697 -6.38 28.03 1.04
CA THR A 697 -5.84 28.47 2.34
C THR A 697 -5.14 27.35 3.11
N SER A 698 -5.64 26.11 3.06
CA SER A 698 -5.06 24.96 3.77
C SER A 698 -4.32 23.97 2.87
N GLY A 699 -4.28 24.19 1.55
CA GLY A 699 -3.55 23.36 0.61
C GLY A 699 -4.16 21.98 0.36
N PHE A 700 -3.30 21.03 0.01
CA PHE A 700 -3.66 19.66 -0.40
C PHE A 700 -3.83 18.70 0.78
N GLY A 701 -4.79 17.77 0.62
CA GLY A 701 -5.08 16.68 1.53
C GLY A 701 -5.40 15.39 0.76
N ILE A 702 -5.22 14.24 1.42
CA ILE A 702 -5.65 12.92 0.90
C ILE A 702 -6.24 12.12 2.06
N ALA A 703 -7.38 11.47 1.85
CA ALA A 703 -8.00 10.60 2.84
C ALA A 703 -7.34 9.21 2.85
N LYS A 704 -7.54 8.46 3.95
CA LYS A 704 -7.43 7.00 3.89
C LYS A 704 -8.50 6.48 2.91
N PRO A 705 -8.20 5.45 2.09
CA PRO A 705 -9.20 4.85 1.22
C PRO A 705 -10.23 4.06 2.04
N LEU A 706 -11.49 4.09 1.61
CA LEU A 706 -12.56 3.25 2.12
C LEU A 706 -12.72 2.01 1.21
N HIS A 707 -12.99 0.85 1.79
CA HIS A 707 -13.20 -0.41 1.08
C HIS A 707 -14.66 -0.89 1.28
N ILE A 708 -15.41 -1.03 0.18
CA ILE A 708 -16.82 -1.44 0.19
C ILE A 708 -16.97 -2.72 -0.62
N LYS A 709 -17.28 -3.82 0.05
CA LYS A 709 -17.45 -5.15 -0.54
C LYS A 709 -18.90 -5.36 -0.96
N THR A 710 -19.13 -5.46 -2.27
CA THR A 710 -20.46 -5.76 -2.84
C THR A 710 -20.58 -7.27 -3.06
N PHE A 711 -21.52 -7.94 -2.36
CA PHE A 711 -21.62 -9.40 -2.36
C PHE A 711 -23.07 -9.90 -2.28
N LYS A 712 -23.37 -10.99 -3.01
CA LYS A 712 -24.53 -11.88 -2.78
C LYS A 712 -23.99 -13.29 -2.47
N PRO A 713 -24.61 -14.08 -1.58
CA PRO A 713 -24.21 -15.46 -1.33
C PRO A 713 -24.62 -16.42 -2.46
N PHE A 714 -25.58 -16.02 -3.31
CA PHE A 714 -26.01 -16.73 -4.52
C PHE A 714 -26.07 -15.73 -5.68
N PHE A 715 -25.39 -16.02 -6.78
CA PHE A 715 -25.37 -15.15 -7.98
C PHE A 715 -24.84 -15.86 -9.23
N MET A 716 -25.15 -15.28 -10.39
CA MET A 716 -24.59 -15.62 -11.69
C MET A 716 -23.50 -14.62 -12.14
N ARG A 717 -22.55 -15.10 -12.94
CA ARG A 717 -21.55 -14.32 -13.67
C ARG A 717 -21.47 -14.82 -15.12
N PHE A 718 -21.66 -13.94 -16.09
CA PHE A 718 -21.31 -14.24 -17.49
C PHE A 718 -19.80 -14.06 -17.73
N THR A 719 -19.19 -15.09 -18.31
CA THR A 719 -17.92 -15.03 -19.04
C THR A 719 -18.23 -14.97 -20.53
N MET A 720 -17.78 -13.90 -21.19
CA MET A 720 -18.02 -13.60 -22.61
C MET A 720 -16.72 -13.14 -23.27
N PRO A 721 -16.53 -13.31 -24.59
CA PRO A 721 -15.43 -12.67 -25.30
C PRO A 721 -15.56 -11.14 -25.26
N TYR A 722 -14.45 -10.43 -25.49
CA TYR A 722 -14.44 -8.96 -25.63
C TYR A 722 -15.33 -8.48 -26.78
N SER A 723 -15.33 -9.24 -27.89
CA SER A 723 -16.19 -9.04 -29.05
C SER A 723 -16.41 -10.37 -29.77
N ALA A 724 -17.51 -10.49 -30.51
CA ALA A 724 -17.80 -11.60 -31.41
C ALA A 724 -18.00 -11.09 -32.84
N GLN A 725 -17.76 -11.92 -33.86
CA GLN A 725 -18.03 -11.56 -35.24
C GLN A 725 -19.52 -11.76 -35.57
N LEU A 726 -20.05 -10.93 -36.47
CA LEU A 726 -21.41 -11.08 -36.99
C LEU A 726 -21.55 -12.43 -37.71
N GLY A 727 -22.56 -13.24 -37.32
CA GLY A 727 -22.78 -14.59 -37.84
C GLY A 727 -21.88 -15.69 -37.23
N GLU A 728 -20.98 -15.37 -36.29
CA GLU A 728 -20.15 -16.35 -35.60
C GLU A 728 -20.94 -17.07 -34.49
N GLN A 729 -20.95 -18.41 -34.50
CA GLN A 729 -21.51 -19.18 -33.39
C GLN A 729 -20.54 -19.17 -32.21
N ILE A 730 -20.95 -18.52 -31.12
CA ILE A 730 -20.17 -18.44 -29.87
C ILE A 730 -20.87 -19.19 -28.73
N SER A 731 -20.10 -19.56 -27.71
CA SER A 731 -20.60 -20.10 -26.45
C SER A 731 -20.29 -19.13 -25.31
N ILE A 732 -21.33 -18.65 -24.63
CA ILE A 732 -21.22 -17.80 -23.43
C ILE A 732 -21.37 -18.69 -22.21
N LEU A 733 -20.45 -18.59 -21.25
CA LEU A 733 -20.56 -19.35 -20.00
C LEU A 733 -21.33 -18.53 -18.96
N ALA A 734 -22.46 -19.08 -18.52
CA ALA A 734 -23.24 -18.58 -17.40
C ALA A 734 -22.86 -19.35 -16.14
N THR A 735 -21.98 -18.79 -15.30
CA THR A 735 -21.47 -19.44 -14.08
C THR A 735 -22.24 -18.98 -12.84
N VAL A 736 -22.87 -19.92 -12.15
CA VAL A 736 -23.57 -19.71 -10.88
C VAL A 736 -22.68 -20.11 -9.71
N TYR A 737 -22.58 -19.24 -8.70
CA TYR A 737 -21.84 -19.47 -7.48
C TYR A 737 -22.82 -19.64 -6.31
N ASN A 738 -22.67 -20.73 -5.55
CA ASN A 738 -23.47 -21.02 -4.36
C ASN A 738 -22.59 -20.99 -3.11
N TYR A 739 -22.44 -19.81 -2.50
CA TYR A 739 -21.69 -19.64 -1.25
C TYR A 739 -22.55 -19.81 0.02
N ASN A 740 -23.74 -20.40 -0.10
CA ASN A 740 -24.55 -20.82 1.04
C ASN A 740 -23.96 -22.11 1.68
N LYS A 741 -24.46 -22.48 2.86
CA LYS A 741 -24.06 -23.72 3.58
C LYS A 741 -24.66 -25.00 2.99
N GLU A 742 -25.61 -24.87 2.06
CA GLU A 742 -26.46 -25.96 1.56
C GLU A 742 -26.35 -26.09 0.04
N GLU A 743 -26.51 -27.31 -0.47
CA GLU A 743 -26.70 -27.55 -1.90
C GLU A 743 -27.99 -26.86 -2.37
N THR A 744 -27.98 -26.28 -3.57
CA THR A 744 -29.07 -25.46 -4.14
C THR A 744 -29.38 -26.01 -5.53
N ALA A 745 -30.67 -26.14 -5.88
CA ALA A 745 -31.12 -26.77 -7.13
C ALA A 745 -31.57 -25.70 -8.13
N VAL A 746 -30.77 -25.51 -9.18
CA VAL A 746 -30.77 -24.26 -9.96
C VAL A 746 -31.34 -24.45 -11.36
N LYS A 747 -32.35 -23.63 -11.70
CA LYS A 747 -32.91 -23.49 -13.05
C LYS A 747 -32.27 -22.29 -13.76
N PHE A 748 -32.06 -22.41 -15.07
CA PHE A 748 -31.56 -21.32 -15.94
C PHE A 748 -32.59 -20.98 -17.01
N TYR A 749 -32.94 -19.71 -17.16
CA TYR A 749 -33.87 -19.21 -18.18
C TYR A 749 -33.15 -18.20 -19.09
N LEU A 750 -33.08 -18.51 -20.39
CA LEU A 750 -32.61 -17.57 -21.41
C LEU A 750 -33.79 -16.78 -21.94
N PHE A 751 -33.64 -15.45 -22.03
CA PHE A 751 -34.57 -14.59 -22.76
C PHE A 751 -34.02 -14.38 -24.18
N GLY A 752 -34.82 -14.68 -25.20
CA GLY A 752 -34.41 -14.45 -26.58
C GLY A 752 -34.49 -12.97 -26.97
N ASN A 753 -33.78 -12.59 -28.04
CA ASN A 753 -33.73 -11.22 -28.51
C ASN A 753 -33.39 -11.17 -30.01
N GLU A 754 -34.00 -10.25 -30.76
CA GLU A 754 -33.75 -10.10 -32.21
C GLU A 754 -32.27 -9.85 -32.58
N GLY A 755 -31.39 -9.52 -31.62
CA GLY A 755 -29.97 -9.35 -31.84
C GLY A 755 -29.18 -10.66 -32.05
N PHE A 756 -29.71 -11.81 -31.65
CA PHE A 756 -29.02 -13.11 -31.76
C PHE A 756 -29.98 -14.30 -31.93
N CYS A 757 -29.59 -15.28 -32.74
CA CYS A 757 -30.27 -16.59 -32.77
C CYS A 757 -29.83 -17.44 -31.57
N SER A 758 -30.77 -18.14 -30.94
CA SER A 758 -30.51 -19.08 -29.83
C SER A 758 -31.62 -20.12 -29.72
N ALA A 759 -31.60 -20.94 -28.67
CA ALA A 759 -32.71 -21.84 -28.32
C ALA A 759 -33.97 -21.13 -27.80
N ALA A 760 -33.89 -19.83 -27.46
CA ALA A 760 -35.04 -19.00 -27.10
C ALA A 760 -35.49 -18.13 -28.30
N PRO A 761 -36.77 -18.20 -28.73
CA PRO A 761 -37.35 -17.25 -29.67
C PRO A 761 -37.30 -15.81 -29.16
N SER A 762 -37.39 -14.82 -30.06
CA SER A 762 -37.38 -13.41 -29.66
C SER A 762 -38.57 -13.09 -28.75
N ASP A 763 -38.31 -12.34 -27.68
CA ASP A 763 -39.25 -11.94 -26.62
C ASP A 763 -39.88 -13.10 -25.79
N GLU A 764 -39.54 -14.35 -26.07
CA GLU A 764 -39.84 -15.51 -25.23
C GLU A 764 -38.73 -15.83 -24.21
N ARG A 765 -39.07 -16.57 -23.15
CA ARG A 765 -38.10 -17.17 -22.20
C ARG A 765 -38.13 -18.70 -22.29
N VAL A 766 -36.95 -19.32 -22.40
CA VAL A 766 -36.80 -20.78 -22.44
C VAL A 766 -35.95 -21.28 -21.28
N LEU A 767 -36.45 -22.29 -20.57
CA LEU A 767 -35.74 -23.03 -19.54
C LEU A 767 -34.66 -23.91 -20.19
N LEU A 768 -33.38 -23.64 -19.90
CA LEU A 768 -32.23 -24.35 -20.45
C LEU A 768 -31.85 -25.65 -19.69
N THR A 769 -32.60 -26.00 -18.64
CA THR A 769 -32.31 -27.13 -17.73
C THR A 769 -33.53 -28.02 -17.54
N ASN A 770 -33.34 -29.21 -16.96
CA ASN A 770 -34.46 -30.03 -16.51
C ASN A 770 -35.35 -29.29 -15.49
N LYS A 771 -36.63 -29.68 -15.39
CA LYS A 771 -37.61 -29.06 -14.49
C LYS A 771 -37.19 -29.08 -13.01
N ASP A 772 -36.41 -30.07 -12.59
CA ASP A 772 -35.90 -30.21 -11.22
C ASP A 772 -34.70 -29.30 -10.89
N GLY A 773 -34.14 -28.62 -11.91
CA GLY A 773 -32.90 -27.86 -11.85
C GLY A 773 -31.63 -28.72 -11.87
N VAL A 774 -30.48 -28.06 -11.87
CA VAL A 774 -29.15 -28.69 -11.73
C VAL A 774 -28.57 -28.36 -10.36
N LYS A 775 -28.04 -29.37 -9.67
CA LYS A 775 -27.50 -29.22 -8.30
C LYS A 775 -26.17 -28.45 -8.29
N VAL A 776 -26.08 -27.43 -7.44
CA VAL A 776 -24.86 -26.67 -7.15
C VAL A 776 -24.51 -26.83 -5.67
N LYS A 777 -23.39 -27.52 -5.40
CA LYS A 777 -22.91 -27.82 -4.04
C LYS A 777 -22.71 -26.56 -3.19
N ALA A 778 -22.84 -26.70 -1.87
CA ALA A 778 -22.45 -25.68 -0.90
C ALA A 778 -20.99 -25.25 -1.12
N GLY A 779 -20.73 -23.94 -1.15
CA GLY A 779 -19.42 -23.35 -1.47
C GLY A 779 -19.00 -23.40 -2.95
N GLY A 780 -19.68 -24.19 -3.79
CA GLY A 780 -19.27 -24.52 -5.15
C GLY A 780 -19.77 -23.57 -6.24
N SER A 781 -19.48 -23.94 -7.49
CA SER A 781 -19.98 -23.25 -8.69
C SER A 781 -20.31 -24.22 -9.82
N LEU A 782 -21.16 -23.78 -10.75
CA LEU A 782 -21.60 -24.52 -11.94
C LEU A 782 -21.66 -23.57 -13.14
N SER A 783 -21.08 -23.95 -14.27
CA SER A 783 -21.20 -23.20 -15.54
C SER A 783 -22.11 -23.90 -16.53
N LEU A 784 -23.05 -23.15 -17.10
CA LEU A 784 -23.85 -23.58 -18.25
C LEU A 784 -23.34 -22.87 -19.52
N PRO A 785 -22.90 -23.60 -20.57
CA PRO A 785 -22.62 -23.01 -21.88
C PRO A 785 -23.92 -22.68 -22.61
N ILE A 786 -24.04 -21.45 -23.09
CA ILE A 786 -25.18 -20.94 -23.85
C ILE A 786 -24.68 -20.58 -25.25
N ALA A 787 -25.10 -21.37 -26.25
CA ALA A 787 -24.76 -21.11 -27.65
C ALA A 787 -25.65 -20.00 -28.23
N ILE A 788 -25.04 -18.98 -28.83
CA ILE A 788 -25.75 -17.92 -29.57
C ILE A 788 -25.02 -17.60 -30.89
N VAL A 789 -25.77 -17.10 -31.87
CA VAL A 789 -25.22 -16.56 -33.13
C VAL A 789 -25.67 -15.10 -33.27
N PRO A 790 -24.78 -14.10 -33.13
CA PRO A 790 -25.18 -12.69 -33.23
C PRO A 790 -25.54 -12.30 -34.67
N ILE A 791 -26.72 -11.71 -34.87
CA ILE A 791 -27.27 -11.33 -36.18
C ILE A 791 -27.47 -9.82 -36.38
N LYS A 792 -27.31 -9.02 -35.32
CA LYS A 792 -27.25 -7.54 -35.40
C LYS A 792 -25.88 -7.04 -34.96
N TYR A 793 -25.37 -6.01 -35.63
CA TYR A 793 -24.07 -5.39 -35.30
C TYR A 793 -24.18 -4.45 -34.10
N GLY A 794 -23.06 -4.16 -33.43
CA GLY A 794 -23.01 -3.25 -32.29
C GLY A 794 -23.23 -3.95 -30.94
N LEU A 795 -23.93 -3.30 -30.00
CA LEU A 795 -24.08 -3.78 -28.62
C LEU A 795 -25.38 -4.59 -28.43
N VAL A 796 -25.27 -5.91 -28.53
CA VAL A 796 -26.41 -6.84 -28.39
C VAL A 796 -26.59 -7.24 -26.91
N PRO A 797 -27.76 -7.01 -26.29
CA PRO A 797 -28.03 -7.40 -24.91
C PRO A 797 -28.36 -8.89 -24.80
N ILE A 798 -27.74 -9.58 -23.85
CA ILE A 798 -28.00 -10.97 -23.48
C ILE A 798 -28.45 -11.00 -22.03
N LYS A 799 -29.65 -11.53 -21.78
CA LYS A 799 -30.31 -11.59 -20.47
C LYS A 799 -30.59 -13.05 -20.11
N VAL A 800 -30.19 -13.45 -18.90
CA VAL A 800 -30.49 -14.78 -18.33
C VAL A 800 -30.94 -14.61 -16.89
N ALA A 801 -31.95 -15.38 -16.48
CA ALA A 801 -32.36 -15.52 -15.09
C ALA A 801 -31.91 -16.88 -14.53
N VAL A 802 -31.54 -16.88 -13.26
CA VAL A 802 -31.12 -18.06 -12.49
C VAL A 802 -31.92 -18.09 -11.20
N LEU A 803 -32.56 -19.22 -10.90
CA LEU A 803 -33.39 -19.36 -9.69
C LEU A 803 -33.35 -20.75 -9.05
N ASP A 804 -33.59 -20.80 -7.73
CA ASP A 804 -34.02 -21.98 -6.99
C ASP A 804 -35.36 -21.67 -6.31
N SER A 805 -36.42 -22.27 -6.84
CA SER A 805 -37.82 -22.12 -6.38
C SER A 805 -38.03 -22.58 -4.94
N ARG A 806 -37.24 -23.54 -4.44
CA ARG A 806 -37.37 -24.09 -3.08
C ARG A 806 -36.73 -23.19 -2.02
N ALA A 807 -35.77 -22.38 -2.42
CA ALA A 807 -35.03 -21.49 -1.53
C ALA A 807 -35.35 -20.01 -1.74
N PHE A 808 -36.27 -19.68 -2.66
CA PHE A 808 -36.62 -18.32 -3.10
C PHE A 808 -35.38 -17.48 -3.48
N LYS A 809 -34.35 -18.12 -4.03
CA LYS A 809 -33.09 -17.48 -4.46
C LYS A 809 -33.18 -17.16 -5.94
N VAL A 810 -33.12 -15.88 -6.31
CA VAL A 810 -33.12 -15.44 -7.72
C VAL A 810 -31.95 -14.49 -7.99
N ASP A 811 -31.40 -14.58 -9.20
CA ASP A 811 -30.46 -13.62 -9.74
C ASP A 811 -30.61 -13.52 -11.26
N ILE A 812 -30.91 -12.32 -11.76
CA ILE A 812 -31.06 -12.04 -13.19
C ILE A 812 -29.89 -11.15 -13.60
N VAL A 813 -29.20 -11.51 -14.68
CA VAL A 813 -28.08 -10.74 -15.22
C VAL A 813 -28.34 -10.40 -16.68
N GLU A 814 -28.07 -9.15 -17.04
CA GLU A 814 -28.03 -8.69 -18.42
C GLU A 814 -26.65 -8.10 -18.70
N LYS A 815 -26.02 -8.49 -19.81
CA LYS A 815 -24.80 -7.84 -20.32
C LYS A 815 -24.89 -7.63 -21.82
N LYS A 816 -24.17 -6.63 -22.32
CA LYS A 816 -24.07 -6.34 -23.75
C LYS A 816 -22.80 -6.96 -24.33
N LEU A 817 -22.96 -7.75 -25.39
CA LEU A 817 -21.88 -8.27 -26.23
C LEU A 817 -21.59 -7.28 -27.35
N LEU A 818 -20.32 -7.04 -27.64
CA LEU A 818 -19.89 -6.23 -28.78
C LEU A 818 -19.77 -7.11 -30.04
N VAL A 819 -20.65 -6.88 -31.00
CA VAL A 819 -20.68 -7.59 -32.30
C VAL A 819 -20.01 -6.72 -33.37
N VAL A 820 -18.97 -7.26 -33.99
CA VAL A 820 -18.15 -6.59 -35.02
C VAL A 820 -18.28 -7.28 -36.38
N VAL A 821 -18.08 -6.53 -37.46
CA VAL A 821 -18.01 -7.08 -38.82
C VAL A 821 -16.55 -7.36 -39.16
N SER A 822 -16.26 -8.52 -39.75
CA SER A 822 -14.92 -8.89 -40.22
C SER A 822 -14.56 -8.14 -41.51
N MET A 823 -13.89 -6.98 -41.36
CA MET A 823 -13.27 -6.31 -42.50
C MET A 823 -12.02 -7.08 -42.94
N SER A 824 -12.09 -7.77 -44.08
CA SER A 824 -10.91 -8.36 -44.70
C SER A 824 -9.98 -7.26 -45.24
N PRO A 825 -8.64 -7.40 -45.10
CA PRO A 825 -7.69 -6.37 -45.54
C PRO A 825 -7.66 -6.16 -47.06
N SER A 826 -8.38 -6.97 -47.83
CA SER A 826 -8.54 -6.87 -49.28
C SER A 826 -9.35 -5.64 -49.72
N VAL A 827 -10.30 -5.17 -48.91
CA VAL A 827 -11.23 -4.08 -49.29
C VAL A 827 -10.56 -2.71 -49.21
N THR A 828 -9.54 -2.55 -48.36
CA THR A 828 -8.80 -1.28 -48.16
C THR A 828 -7.99 -0.82 -49.39
N ARG A 829 -7.97 -1.59 -50.48
CA ARG A 829 -7.40 -1.23 -51.79
C ARG A 829 -8.40 -0.61 -52.77
N LEU A 830 -9.67 -0.44 -52.40
CA LEU A 830 -10.72 0.15 -53.26
C LEU A 830 -11.29 1.48 -52.72
N ILE A 831 -10.71 2.02 -51.64
CA ILE A 831 -11.14 3.29 -51.01
C ILE A 831 -9.90 4.13 -50.58
N ASN A 832 -8.85 4.10 -51.40
CA ASN A 832 -7.65 4.95 -51.34
C ASN A 832 -7.21 5.28 -52.77
#